data_AF-A0A0S8JV74-F1
#
_entry.id   AF-A0A0S8JV74-F1
#
_cell.length_a   1.000
_cell.length_b   1.000
_cell.length_c   1.000
_cell.angle_alpha   90.00
_cell.angle_beta   90.00
_cell.angle_gamma   90.00
#
_symmetry.space_group_name_H-M   'P 1'
#
loop_
_entity.id
_entity.type
_entity.pdbx_description
1 polymer ?
#
loop_
_entity_poly.entity_id
_entity_poly.type
_entity_poly.pdbx_seq_one_letter_code
_entity_poly.pdbx_strand_id
1 'polypeptide(L)'
;MKDGTAIMVLLIFSTSCFINGQKIADYKYDNGRLTPADHAVRSEVQFNGYTNYWHDTYHEVFRYGNLFKMARSHVEKTILQSKLDIAEDMGIPGLIMQEGFMNALLSGTCDILDQPSTDKLEGALSGGDVLVFLDPGSEAGQKVMAELPADREWPRELKSHQYGAAGLIRADLFQLEYGEHMLFVVSSPDAGIRRALGELIENTGRLISKYSLYKGWFGAYTLLNSVTCTKGHPLEVIGTGMNEGNSWFVFDGYMDFLSKNDLEDWMKQVGSSIVTDVGFWPVYGCRDYDGFQVQSMFTKESWNEYARKKGGYVFRRVWDTLADPLHYDGYLATEGNKEQIDHENVPFILRTGTLDQHALNSMVLFIEKDKPLTRESMWDAILDRRATGVLEQGKMMGPALYRNALQMLLLDRVYLEAYFRDYIDLKAVVNGYDLEVRVSNFGKRAAYGDLELTLPAGVMAEDHTTIPVDLPSNSSKTLHFSLQPGKEAMDRTNPVAVHFNMEGRKKSTLAVLDLPPAISVHRLLYGHTPRVSYPVSVHNFSKQSYFPVELQVFRSGDHKRLQFQASKSCSAATGSSQDLLFELDVPPGDYEVKVTALGVETITQLGVGKAEGDPHVYEIDLNSDGINEFRMENDSVQVTLLTTGARVIEYIVKSRHDNVFSKLWPEKPVDDKRPFRKRGYYFYGGFEDFLGQASMETHQVYDAEIVQKEGDYVRVRMWTDYFGNRLEKTFTLYGNSPLLELRYALTFKNQEANIIAPDPLLELGRRHWTEDVFTVPEADGLHEYRMKPERYYGRIFFLKEGWNAGYDTREDVTYVAAYPVDQLLFHHMWMNHPRNPDAHYYCVEFQPWLFIDQMNTTYFTYYIWGTGGPWENGVEALRQRNLITTK
;
A
#
# COMPACT_ATOMS: atom_id res chain seq x y z
N MET A 1 -4.68 30.56 -90.38
CA MET A 1 -5.51 30.71 -89.17
C MET A 1 -6.79 29.91 -89.42
N LYS A 2 -6.86 28.69 -88.84
CA LYS A 2 -7.78 28.34 -87.73
C LYS A 2 -9.25 28.25 -88.23
N ASP A 3 -10.01 27.17 -88.15
CA ASP A 3 -9.94 25.95 -87.34
C ASP A 3 -10.66 24.78 -88.06
N GLY A 4 -10.22 23.57 -87.77
CA GLY A 4 -10.80 22.31 -88.27
C GLY A 4 -12.03 21.87 -87.49
N THR A 5 -13.00 21.29 -88.21
CA THR A 5 -14.18 20.64 -87.65
C THR A 5 -13.88 19.15 -87.48
N ALA A 6 -13.66 18.71 -86.23
CA ALA A 6 -13.42 17.32 -85.90
C ALA A 6 -14.75 16.60 -85.61
N ILE A 7 -14.98 15.52 -86.35
CA ILE A 7 -16.03 14.52 -86.12
C ILE A 7 -15.60 13.68 -84.91
N MET A 8 -16.36 13.73 -83.82
CA MET A 8 -16.13 12.91 -82.64
C MET A 8 -16.87 11.58 -82.79
N VAL A 9 -16.13 10.52 -83.10
CA VAL A 9 -16.60 9.13 -83.07
C VAL A 9 -16.56 8.66 -81.62
N LEU A 10 -17.73 8.34 -81.07
CA LEU A 10 -17.87 7.74 -79.75
C LEU A 10 -17.56 6.24 -79.85
N LEU A 11 -16.35 5.83 -79.48
CA LEU A 11 -15.96 4.42 -79.32
C LEU A 11 -16.30 3.97 -77.90
N ILE A 12 -17.39 3.22 -77.76
CA ILE A 12 -17.71 2.48 -76.54
C ILE A 12 -16.74 1.29 -76.46
N PHE A 13 -15.69 1.43 -75.67
CA PHE A 13 -14.88 0.29 -75.24
C PHE A 13 -15.64 -0.42 -74.10
N SER A 14 -16.21 -1.59 -74.39
CA SER A 14 -16.54 -2.56 -73.34
C SER A 14 -15.24 -3.13 -72.81
N THR A 15 -14.67 -2.51 -71.78
CA THR A 15 -13.71 -3.20 -70.92
C THR A 15 -14.49 -4.25 -70.14
N SER A 16 -14.46 -5.48 -70.64
CA SER A 16 -14.75 -6.66 -69.85
C SER A 16 -13.75 -6.70 -68.70
N CYS A 17 -14.15 -6.17 -67.53
CA CYS A 17 -13.46 -6.48 -66.29
C CYS A 17 -13.57 -7.99 -66.10
N PHE A 18 -12.49 -8.72 -66.40
CA PHE A 18 -12.31 -10.06 -65.86
C PHE A 18 -12.26 -9.90 -64.34
N ILE A 19 -13.33 -10.29 -63.67
CA ILE A 19 -13.32 -10.53 -62.23
C ILE A 19 -12.43 -11.78 -62.07
N ASN A 20 -11.14 -11.57 -61.81
CA ASN A 20 -10.29 -12.64 -61.31
C ASN A 20 -10.84 -12.98 -59.92
N GLY A 21 -11.39 -14.18 -59.75
CA GLY A 21 -11.72 -14.68 -58.41
C GLY A 21 -10.47 -14.69 -57.54
N GLN A 22 -10.60 -14.23 -56.30
CA GLN A 22 -9.48 -14.21 -55.35
C GLN A 22 -9.05 -15.65 -55.04
N LYS A 23 -7.76 -15.96 -55.17
CA LYS A 23 -7.23 -17.30 -54.93
C LYS A 23 -6.56 -17.38 -53.57
N ILE A 24 -6.50 -18.59 -52.99
CA ILE A 24 -5.82 -18.81 -51.70
C ILE A 24 -4.36 -18.35 -51.75
N ALA A 25 -3.68 -18.55 -52.89
CA ALA A 25 -2.27 -18.19 -53.07
C ALA A 25 -1.98 -16.67 -53.04
N ASP A 26 -3.02 -15.84 -53.18
CA ASP A 26 -2.91 -14.38 -53.11
C ASP A 26 -2.84 -13.91 -51.64
N TYR A 27 -3.39 -14.68 -50.71
CA TYR A 27 -3.35 -14.41 -49.28
C TYR A 27 -1.99 -14.80 -48.69
N LYS A 28 -1.38 -13.89 -47.94
CA LYS A 28 -0.06 -14.09 -47.34
C LYS A 28 -0.11 -14.04 -45.84
N TYR A 29 0.75 -14.84 -45.22
CA TYR A 29 1.03 -14.73 -43.80
C TYR A 29 1.88 -13.47 -43.59
N ASP A 30 1.26 -12.39 -43.11
CA ASP A 30 1.98 -11.17 -42.72
C ASP A 30 2.15 -11.14 -41.20
N ASN A 31 3.21 -11.80 -40.74
CA ASN A 31 3.73 -11.52 -39.41
C ASN A 31 5.21 -11.88 -39.38
N GLY A 32 6.03 -10.97 -38.86
CA GLY A 32 7.43 -11.25 -38.60
C GLY A 32 7.61 -12.40 -37.58
N ARG A 33 8.87 -12.76 -37.33
CA ARG A 33 9.22 -13.75 -36.31
C ARG A 33 8.61 -13.35 -34.96
N LEU A 34 8.03 -14.31 -34.23
CA LEU A 34 7.52 -14.08 -32.88
C LEU A 34 8.67 -13.69 -31.93
N THR A 35 8.67 -12.44 -31.45
CA THR A 35 9.67 -11.90 -30.52
C THR A 35 9.00 -11.35 -29.26
N PRO A 36 8.63 -12.20 -28.27
CA PRO A 36 7.92 -11.77 -27.07
C PRO A 36 8.62 -10.63 -26.30
N ALA A 37 9.95 -10.58 -26.34
CA ALA A 37 10.74 -9.55 -25.70
C ALA A 37 10.46 -8.14 -26.25
N ASP A 38 10.16 -8.00 -27.54
CA ASP A 38 9.88 -6.70 -28.20
C ASP A 38 8.52 -6.12 -27.79
N HIS A 39 7.70 -6.92 -27.09
CA HIS A 39 6.34 -6.60 -26.71
C HIS A 39 6.15 -6.64 -25.19
N ALA A 40 7.17 -7.02 -24.44
CA ALA A 40 7.14 -7.00 -22.98
C ALA A 40 7.39 -5.58 -22.46
N VAL A 41 6.53 -5.11 -21.57
CA VAL A 41 6.77 -3.87 -20.83
C VAL A 41 7.71 -4.16 -19.68
N ARG A 42 8.90 -3.57 -19.73
CA ARG A 42 9.90 -3.66 -18.66
C ARG A 42 9.76 -2.47 -17.71
N SER A 43 9.74 -2.75 -16.42
CA SER A 43 9.81 -1.76 -15.36
C SER A 43 10.91 -2.09 -14.37
N GLU A 44 11.67 -1.07 -14.00
CA GLU A 44 12.63 -1.16 -12.90
C GLU A 44 11.91 -0.84 -11.60
N VAL A 45 12.07 -1.72 -10.62
CA VAL A 45 11.54 -1.58 -9.27
C VAL A 45 12.72 -1.52 -8.33
N GLN A 46 12.81 -0.41 -7.60
CA GLN A 46 13.82 -0.19 -6.58
C GLN A 46 13.12 0.01 -5.23
N PHE A 47 13.66 -0.59 -4.19
CA PHE A 47 13.29 -0.28 -2.80
C PHE A 47 14.55 -0.15 -1.99
N ASN A 48 14.73 1.02 -1.38
CA ASN A 48 15.90 1.36 -0.56
C ASN A 48 15.38 1.99 0.72
N GLY A 49 15.11 1.17 1.73
CA GLY A 49 14.40 1.65 2.90
C GLY A 49 14.31 0.62 4.02
N TYR A 50 13.39 0.88 4.94
CA TYR A 50 13.15 0.03 6.09
C TYR A 50 11.89 -0.82 5.93
N THR A 51 11.97 -2.09 6.31
CA THR A 51 10.81 -2.99 6.48
C THR A 51 10.79 -3.54 7.90
N ASN A 52 11.53 -4.62 8.14
CA ASN A 52 11.94 -5.11 9.46
C ASN A 52 13.47 -5.13 9.63
N TYR A 53 14.18 -4.63 8.62
CA TYR A 53 15.60 -4.28 8.61
C TYR A 53 15.85 -3.30 7.45
N TRP A 54 16.99 -2.63 7.46
CA TRP A 54 17.46 -1.81 6.34
C TRP A 54 17.94 -2.68 5.20
N HIS A 55 17.38 -2.50 4.00
CA HIS A 55 17.84 -3.19 2.80
C HIS A 55 17.53 -2.46 1.51
N ASP A 56 18.30 -2.83 0.49
CA ASP A 56 18.16 -2.33 -0.86
C ASP A 56 17.86 -3.51 -1.79
N THR A 57 16.83 -3.36 -2.62
CA THR A 57 16.44 -4.35 -3.63
C THR A 57 16.22 -3.68 -4.97
N TYR A 58 16.68 -4.35 -6.02
CA TYR A 58 16.67 -3.86 -7.39
C TYR A 58 16.19 -4.99 -8.28
N HIS A 59 15.02 -4.82 -8.88
CA HIS A 59 14.36 -5.86 -9.67
C HIS A 59 13.86 -5.30 -11.00
N GLU A 60 13.92 -6.14 -12.02
CA GLU A 60 13.20 -5.91 -13.26
C GLU A 60 11.90 -6.71 -13.21
N VAL A 61 10.78 -6.02 -13.41
CA VAL A 61 9.45 -6.61 -13.55
C VAL A 61 9.02 -6.50 -14.99
N PHE A 62 8.51 -7.59 -15.53
CA PHE A 62 8.05 -7.69 -16.90
C PHE A 62 6.55 -7.93 -16.93
N ARG A 63 5.85 -7.19 -17.79
CA ARG A 63 4.42 -7.33 -18.08
C ARG A 63 4.23 -7.67 -19.54
N TYR A 64 3.25 -8.52 -19.85
CA TYR A 64 2.94 -8.94 -21.21
C TYR A 64 1.43 -9.18 -21.36
N GLY A 65 0.78 -8.54 -22.34
CA GLY A 65 -0.67 -8.64 -22.50
C GLY A 65 -1.48 -8.22 -21.27
N ASN A 66 -0.90 -7.40 -20.40
CA ASN A 66 -1.43 -6.94 -19.11
C ASN A 66 -1.81 -8.01 -18.06
N LEU A 67 -1.97 -9.28 -18.45
CA LEU A 67 -2.34 -10.40 -17.56
C LEU A 67 -1.18 -11.36 -17.26
N PHE A 68 -0.03 -11.21 -17.94
CA PHE A 68 1.20 -11.90 -17.56
C PHE A 68 2.12 -10.90 -16.84
N LYS A 69 2.64 -11.30 -15.67
CA LYS A 69 3.60 -10.53 -14.89
C LYS A 69 4.60 -11.46 -14.20
N MET A 70 5.88 -11.08 -14.16
CA MET A 70 6.95 -11.83 -13.48
C MET A 70 8.15 -10.96 -13.09
N ALA A 71 8.98 -11.46 -12.18
CA ALA A 71 10.22 -10.81 -11.72
C ALA A 71 11.45 -11.75 -11.77
N ARG A 72 11.66 -12.48 -12.89
CA ARG A 72 12.76 -13.46 -13.05
C ARG A 72 13.50 -13.32 -14.40
N SER A 73 14.63 -14.05 -14.53
CA SER A 73 15.39 -14.16 -15.78
C SER A 73 14.72 -15.07 -16.83
N HIS A 74 15.08 -14.90 -18.11
CA HIS A 74 14.53 -15.63 -19.28
C HIS A 74 13.03 -15.41 -19.56
N VAL A 75 12.63 -14.14 -19.58
CA VAL A 75 11.25 -13.68 -19.84
C VAL A 75 10.66 -14.29 -21.11
N GLU A 76 11.40 -14.26 -22.23
CA GLU A 76 10.93 -14.78 -23.52
C GLU A 76 10.50 -16.25 -23.44
N LYS A 77 11.36 -17.12 -22.91
CA LYS A 77 11.04 -18.55 -22.75
C LYS A 77 9.88 -18.78 -21.80
N THR A 78 9.75 -17.95 -20.77
CA THR A 78 8.66 -18.06 -19.80
C THR A 78 7.32 -17.65 -20.42
N ILE A 79 7.29 -16.60 -21.26
CA ILE A 79 6.11 -16.22 -22.04
C ILE A 79 5.74 -17.33 -23.05
N LEU A 80 6.73 -17.88 -23.76
CA LEU A 80 6.49 -18.96 -24.71
C LEU A 80 5.96 -20.23 -24.02
N GLN A 81 6.50 -20.58 -22.85
CA GLN A 81 6.00 -21.71 -22.06
C GLN A 81 4.58 -21.44 -21.55
N SER A 82 4.28 -20.23 -21.06
CA SER A 82 2.94 -19.93 -20.54
C SER A 82 1.86 -20.06 -21.61
N LYS A 83 2.15 -19.74 -22.88
CA LYS A 83 1.23 -20.00 -23.99
C LYS A 83 0.91 -21.49 -24.15
N LEU A 84 1.90 -22.38 -23.95
CA LEU A 84 1.69 -23.84 -23.99
C LEU A 84 0.90 -24.34 -22.77
N ASP A 85 1.20 -23.80 -21.58
CA ASP A 85 0.51 -24.17 -20.35
C ASP A 85 -0.97 -23.73 -20.40
N ILE A 86 -1.25 -22.55 -20.95
CA ILE A 86 -2.62 -22.05 -21.17
C ILE A 86 -3.40 -22.96 -22.14
N ALA A 87 -2.77 -23.39 -23.23
CA ALA A 87 -3.37 -24.31 -24.19
C ALA A 87 -3.77 -25.65 -23.53
N GLU A 88 -2.89 -26.20 -22.70
CA GLU A 88 -3.17 -27.40 -21.91
C GLU A 88 -4.31 -27.19 -20.90
N ASP A 89 -4.32 -26.06 -20.18
CA ASP A 89 -5.37 -25.74 -19.18
C ASP A 89 -6.76 -25.53 -19.79
N MET A 90 -6.83 -25.10 -21.06
CA MET A 90 -8.07 -25.05 -21.84
C MET A 90 -8.49 -26.42 -22.40
N GLY A 91 -7.68 -27.47 -22.21
CA GLY A 91 -7.95 -28.82 -22.69
C GLY A 91 -7.52 -29.07 -24.15
N ILE A 92 -6.68 -28.21 -24.73
CA ILE A 92 -6.21 -28.31 -26.13
C ILE A 92 -4.68 -28.25 -26.15
N PRO A 93 -3.98 -29.24 -25.56
CA PRO A 93 -2.52 -29.27 -25.59
C PRO A 93 -2.03 -29.31 -27.04
N GLY A 94 -1.05 -28.47 -27.37
CA GLY A 94 -0.53 -28.32 -28.74
C GLY A 94 -1.21 -27.25 -29.59
N LEU A 95 -2.12 -26.45 -29.00
CA LEU A 95 -2.64 -25.24 -29.62
C LEU A 95 -1.54 -24.17 -29.78
N ILE A 96 -1.42 -23.62 -30.98
CA ILE A 96 -0.58 -22.47 -31.32
C ILE A 96 -1.47 -21.40 -31.95
N MET A 97 -1.58 -20.25 -31.30
CA MET A 97 -2.33 -19.10 -31.80
C MET A 97 -1.39 -18.00 -32.24
N GLN A 98 -1.62 -17.44 -33.43
CA GLN A 98 -1.00 -16.20 -33.88
C GLN A 98 -1.52 -15.02 -33.06
N GLU A 99 -0.62 -14.20 -32.54
CA GLU A 99 -1.01 -12.95 -31.88
C GLU A 99 -1.69 -11.99 -32.86
N GLY A 100 -2.82 -11.43 -32.45
CA GLY A 100 -3.67 -10.59 -33.30
C GLY A 100 -4.85 -11.33 -33.93
N PHE A 101 -4.85 -12.67 -33.93
CA PHE A 101 -5.93 -13.49 -34.48
C PHE A 101 -7.30 -13.15 -33.87
N MET A 102 -7.42 -13.18 -32.54
CA MET A 102 -8.69 -12.87 -31.87
C MET A 102 -9.02 -11.40 -32.02
N ASN A 103 -8.04 -10.50 -31.88
CA ASN A 103 -8.26 -9.07 -32.02
C ASN A 103 -8.84 -8.71 -33.40
N ALA A 104 -8.27 -9.25 -34.48
CA ALA A 104 -8.74 -9.03 -35.84
C ALA A 104 -10.11 -9.69 -36.07
N LEU A 105 -10.28 -10.96 -35.67
CA LEU A 105 -11.54 -11.69 -35.84
C LEU A 105 -12.72 -11.00 -35.15
N LEU A 106 -12.50 -10.45 -33.96
CA LEU A 106 -13.54 -9.77 -33.16
C LEU A 106 -13.84 -8.34 -33.64
N SER A 107 -13.03 -7.79 -34.56
CA SER A 107 -13.19 -6.42 -35.06
C SER A 107 -14.18 -6.32 -36.24
N GLY A 108 -14.53 -7.44 -36.87
CA GLY A 108 -15.36 -7.49 -38.06
C GLY A 108 -16.34 -8.67 -38.07
N THR A 109 -17.02 -8.84 -39.20
CA THR A 109 -17.89 -9.99 -39.47
C THR A 109 -17.24 -10.86 -40.53
N CYS A 110 -17.27 -12.18 -40.36
CA CYS A 110 -16.74 -13.12 -41.34
C CYS A 110 -17.75 -14.23 -41.65
N ASP A 111 -17.65 -14.78 -42.85
CA ASP A 111 -18.36 -16.00 -43.23
C ASP A 111 -17.67 -17.21 -42.61
N ILE A 112 -18.45 -18.09 -41.98
CA ILE A 112 -17.92 -19.28 -41.31
C ILE A 112 -18.08 -20.50 -42.20
N LEU A 113 -16.96 -21.16 -42.50
CA LEU A 113 -16.91 -22.37 -43.32
C LEU A 113 -16.25 -23.53 -42.55
N ASP A 114 -16.85 -24.72 -42.60
CA ASP A 114 -16.25 -25.94 -42.06
C ASP A 114 -15.98 -26.93 -43.20
N GLN A 115 -14.71 -27.34 -43.34
CA GLN A 115 -14.19 -28.21 -44.41
C GLN A 115 -14.71 -27.85 -45.82
N PRO A 116 -14.62 -26.59 -46.29
CA PRO A 116 -15.03 -26.24 -47.65
C PRO A 116 -14.13 -26.94 -48.69
N SER A 117 -14.68 -27.15 -49.90
CA SER A 117 -13.84 -27.39 -51.07
C SER A 117 -13.03 -26.14 -51.41
N THR A 118 -11.92 -26.30 -52.15
CA THR A 118 -11.11 -25.17 -52.63
C THR A 118 -11.97 -24.11 -53.32
N ASP A 119 -12.83 -24.52 -54.27
CA ASP A 119 -13.69 -23.60 -55.04
C ASP A 119 -14.67 -22.83 -54.15
N LYS A 120 -15.21 -23.49 -53.10
CA LYS A 120 -16.13 -22.85 -52.15
C LYS A 120 -15.41 -21.82 -51.29
N LEU A 121 -14.19 -22.12 -50.86
CA LEU A 121 -13.37 -21.20 -50.07
C LEU A 121 -12.97 -19.97 -50.91
N GLU A 122 -12.45 -20.15 -52.13
CA GLU A 122 -12.10 -19.05 -53.04
C GLU A 122 -13.31 -18.20 -53.43
N GLY A 123 -14.48 -18.84 -53.60
CA GLY A 123 -15.74 -18.14 -53.82
C GLY A 123 -16.15 -17.25 -52.65
N ALA A 124 -15.99 -17.72 -51.42
CA ALA A 124 -16.30 -16.95 -50.21
C ALA A 124 -15.30 -15.80 -49.97
N LEU A 125 -14.01 -16.03 -50.21
CA LEU A 125 -12.96 -15.01 -50.09
C LEU A 125 -13.19 -13.83 -51.05
N SER A 126 -13.82 -14.08 -52.19
CA SER A 126 -14.22 -13.01 -53.12
C SER A 126 -15.35 -12.12 -52.56
N GLY A 127 -16.05 -12.55 -51.51
CA GLY A 127 -17.19 -11.84 -50.90
C GLY A 127 -16.87 -11.09 -49.60
N GLY A 128 -15.74 -11.38 -48.94
CA GLY A 128 -15.34 -10.74 -47.69
C GLY A 128 -14.44 -11.63 -46.83
N ASP A 129 -14.34 -11.29 -45.55
CA ASP A 129 -13.54 -12.04 -44.58
C ASP A 129 -14.14 -13.41 -44.28
N VAL A 130 -13.30 -14.42 -44.09
CA VAL A 130 -13.74 -15.82 -43.90
C VAL A 130 -13.03 -16.42 -42.68
N LEU A 131 -13.80 -17.09 -41.80
CA LEU A 131 -13.27 -17.99 -40.78
C LEU A 131 -13.49 -19.44 -41.23
N VAL A 132 -12.39 -20.17 -41.43
CA VAL A 132 -12.42 -21.55 -41.93
C VAL A 132 -11.90 -22.56 -40.91
N PHE A 133 -12.61 -23.67 -40.75
CA PHE A 133 -12.19 -24.84 -39.99
C PHE A 133 -11.68 -25.93 -40.95
N LEU A 134 -10.39 -26.28 -40.87
CA LEU A 134 -9.73 -27.16 -41.86
C LEU A 134 -8.99 -28.33 -41.21
N ASP A 135 -9.06 -29.48 -41.88
CA ASP A 135 -8.11 -30.57 -41.65
C ASP A 135 -6.87 -30.24 -42.50
N PRO A 136 -5.67 -30.13 -41.91
CA PRO A 136 -4.45 -29.86 -42.66
C PRO A 136 -4.13 -30.94 -43.72
N GLY A 137 -4.74 -32.13 -43.62
CA GLY A 137 -4.64 -33.20 -44.63
C GLY A 137 -5.62 -33.07 -45.81
N SER A 138 -6.65 -32.22 -45.72
CA SER A 138 -7.61 -31.96 -46.80
C SER A 138 -6.98 -31.14 -47.94
N GLU A 139 -7.57 -31.15 -49.15
CA GLU A 139 -7.03 -30.39 -50.30
C GLU A 139 -6.95 -28.88 -50.01
N ALA A 140 -8.02 -28.29 -49.46
CA ALA A 140 -8.03 -26.88 -49.07
C ALA A 140 -7.07 -26.62 -47.90
N GLY A 141 -7.01 -27.52 -46.92
CA GLY A 141 -6.08 -27.44 -45.80
C GLY A 141 -4.62 -27.43 -46.23
N GLN A 142 -4.21 -28.33 -47.12
CA GLN A 142 -2.83 -28.36 -47.63
C GLN A 142 -2.44 -27.05 -48.33
N LYS A 143 -3.35 -26.47 -49.12
CA LYS A 143 -3.11 -25.18 -49.80
C LYS A 143 -2.95 -24.03 -48.81
N VAL A 144 -3.83 -23.93 -47.81
CA VAL A 144 -3.78 -22.88 -46.78
C VAL A 144 -2.54 -23.02 -45.89
N MET A 145 -2.20 -24.24 -45.47
CA MET A 145 -1.05 -24.50 -44.60
C MET A 145 0.31 -24.27 -45.30
N ALA A 146 0.35 -24.31 -46.64
CA ALA A 146 1.56 -24.05 -47.42
C ALA A 146 2.03 -22.59 -47.37
N GLU A 147 1.17 -21.66 -46.96
CA GLU A 147 1.49 -20.23 -46.82
C GLU A 147 2.16 -19.89 -45.47
N LEU A 148 2.27 -20.87 -44.56
CA LEU A 148 2.88 -20.66 -43.23
C LEU A 148 4.42 -20.71 -43.28
N PRO A 149 5.10 -19.87 -42.47
CA PRO A 149 6.55 -19.88 -42.39
C PRO A 149 7.10 -21.04 -41.55
N ALA A 150 8.38 -21.38 -41.78
CA ALA A 150 9.05 -22.52 -41.13
C ALA A 150 9.39 -22.30 -39.64
N ASP A 151 9.45 -21.06 -39.17
CA ASP A 151 9.77 -20.68 -37.78
C ASP A 151 8.60 -20.90 -36.81
N ARG A 152 7.44 -21.35 -37.30
CA ARG A 152 6.29 -21.76 -36.50
C ARG A 152 6.52 -23.05 -35.67
N GLU A 153 7.72 -23.63 -35.75
CA GLU A 153 8.18 -24.79 -34.99
C GLU A 153 8.84 -24.44 -33.64
N TRP A 154 8.83 -23.16 -33.23
CA TRP A 154 9.38 -22.71 -31.94
C TRP A 154 8.96 -23.54 -30.71
N PRO A 155 7.74 -24.12 -30.61
CA PRO A 155 7.39 -24.92 -29.43
C PRO A 155 8.27 -26.17 -29.26
N ARG A 156 8.73 -26.76 -30.38
CA ARG A 156 9.69 -27.87 -30.36
C ARG A 156 11.07 -27.41 -29.91
N GLU A 157 11.47 -26.19 -30.25
CA GLU A 157 12.73 -25.59 -29.83
C GLU A 157 12.77 -25.33 -28.31
N LEU A 158 11.61 -25.04 -27.70
CA LEU A 158 11.48 -24.83 -26.26
C LEU A 158 11.75 -26.12 -25.46
N LYS A 159 11.61 -27.29 -26.08
CA LYS A 159 11.72 -28.63 -25.45
C LYS A 159 10.76 -28.79 -24.26
N SER A 160 9.56 -28.22 -24.36
CA SER A 160 8.48 -28.45 -23.39
C SER A 160 8.11 -29.93 -23.34
N HIS A 161 7.85 -30.45 -22.15
CA HIS A 161 7.48 -31.85 -21.93
C HIS A 161 6.20 -32.24 -22.68
N GLN A 162 5.27 -31.29 -22.89
CA GLN A 162 4.04 -31.51 -23.65
C GLN A 162 4.31 -32.00 -25.09
N TYR A 163 5.40 -31.55 -25.72
CA TYR A 163 5.78 -31.97 -27.08
C TYR A 163 6.45 -33.35 -27.16
N GLY A 164 6.67 -33.99 -26.01
CA GLY A 164 7.03 -35.41 -25.92
C GLY A 164 5.85 -36.34 -25.66
N ALA A 165 4.62 -35.83 -25.53
CA ALA A 165 3.44 -36.65 -25.25
C ALA A 165 3.05 -37.50 -26.46
N ALA A 166 2.85 -38.81 -26.24
CA ALA A 166 2.61 -39.80 -27.30
C ALA A 166 1.34 -39.58 -28.14
N GLY A 167 0.41 -38.72 -27.67
CA GLY A 167 -0.86 -38.43 -28.32
C GLY A 167 -1.10 -36.94 -28.57
N LEU A 168 -0.04 -36.11 -28.61
CA LEU A 168 -0.20 -34.67 -28.87
C LEU A 168 -0.81 -34.44 -30.27
N ILE A 169 -1.95 -33.75 -30.32
CA ILE A 169 -2.61 -33.36 -31.57
C ILE A 169 -2.45 -31.85 -31.74
N ARG A 170 -1.74 -31.43 -32.78
CA ARG A 170 -1.51 -30.02 -33.05
C ARG A 170 -2.80 -29.32 -33.50
N ALA A 171 -2.96 -28.08 -33.04
CA ALA A 171 -3.95 -27.15 -33.55
C ALA A 171 -3.33 -25.78 -33.80
N ASP A 172 -3.69 -25.14 -34.91
CA ASP A 172 -3.14 -23.86 -35.34
C ASP A 172 -4.28 -22.85 -35.59
N LEU A 173 -4.17 -21.69 -34.94
CA LEU A 173 -5.02 -20.51 -35.19
C LEU A 173 -4.15 -19.40 -35.80
N PHE A 174 -4.51 -18.91 -36.98
CA PHE A 174 -3.76 -17.87 -37.68
C PHE A 174 -4.62 -17.14 -38.71
N GLN A 175 -4.11 -16.02 -39.22
CA GLN A 175 -4.74 -15.25 -40.29
C GLN A 175 -3.79 -15.14 -41.49
N LEU A 176 -4.37 -15.08 -42.69
CA LEU A 176 -3.72 -14.71 -43.93
C LEU A 176 -4.39 -13.46 -44.49
N GLU A 177 -3.62 -12.57 -45.10
CA GLU A 177 -4.08 -11.24 -45.50
C GLU A 177 -3.93 -11.04 -47.02
N TYR A 178 -4.94 -10.44 -47.64
CA TYR A 178 -4.89 -9.97 -49.03
C TYR A 178 -5.59 -8.61 -49.16
N GLY A 179 -4.81 -7.53 -49.21
CA GLY A 179 -5.37 -6.18 -49.21
C GLY A 179 -6.08 -5.86 -47.90
N GLU A 180 -7.39 -5.60 -47.95
CA GLU A 180 -8.23 -5.37 -46.76
C GLU A 180 -8.99 -6.64 -46.30
N HIS A 181 -8.83 -7.76 -47.01
CA HIS A 181 -9.54 -9.01 -46.71
C HIS A 181 -8.71 -9.99 -45.88
N MET A 182 -9.40 -10.68 -44.97
CA MET A 182 -8.81 -11.57 -43.99
C MET A 182 -9.34 -13.00 -44.12
N LEU A 183 -8.43 -13.96 -44.20
CA LEU A 183 -8.72 -15.39 -44.04
C LEU A 183 -8.25 -15.86 -42.66
N PHE A 184 -9.19 -16.06 -41.74
CA PHE A 184 -8.95 -16.66 -40.43
C PHE A 184 -9.02 -18.18 -40.51
N VAL A 185 -8.05 -18.88 -39.94
CA VAL A 185 -7.91 -20.32 -40.06
C VAL A 185 -7.85 -20.98 -38.69
N VAL A 186 -8.71 -21.98 -38.47
CA VAL A 186 -8.63 -22.95 -37.37
C VAL A 186 -8.30 -24.31 -37.97
N SER A 187 -7.06 -24.78 -37.78
CA SER A 187 -6.54 -26.01 -38.39
C SER A 187 -6.21 -27.05 -37.34
N SER A 188 -6.73 -28.27 -37.49
CA SER A 188 -6.32 -29.45 -36.70
C SER A 188 -6.77 -30.71 -37.43
N PRO A 189 -6.03 -31.84 -37.39
CA PRO A 189 -6.52 -33.09 -37.97
C PRO A 189 -7.71 -33.67 -37.20
N ASP A 190 -7.89 -33.33 -35.92
CA ASP A 190 -8.99 -33.83 -35.10
C ASP A 190 -10.22 -32.90 -35.17
N ALA A 191 -11.38 -33.49 -35.52
CA ALA A 191 -12.62 -32.74 -35.65
C ALA A 191 -13.20 -32.26 -34.30
N GLY A 192 -12.94 -32.99 -33.21
CA GLY A 192 -13.35 -32.60 -31.86
C GLY A 192 -12.62 -31.35 -31.39
N ILE A 193 -11.31 -31.29 -31.61
CA ILE A 193 -10.48 -30.12 -31.32
C ILE A 193 -10.95 -28.89 -32.13
N ARG A 194 -11.22 -29.04 -33.43
CA ARG A 194 -11.74 -27.94 -34.25
C ARG A 194 -13.07 -27.39 -33.69
N ARG A 195 -13.98 -28.29 -33.29
CA ARG A 195 -15.26 -27.90 -32.68
C ARG A 195 -15.06 -27.18 -31.34
N ALA A 196 -14.21 -27.72 -30.48
CA ALA A 196 -13.90 -27.11 -29.18
C ALA A 196 -13.29 -25.70 -29.34
N LEU A 197 -12.39 -25.51 -30.32
CA LEU A 197 -11.84 -24.19 -30.66
C LEU A 197 -12.91 -23.24 -31.18
N GLY A 198 -13.82 -23.72 -32.04
CA GLY A 198 -14.96 -22.93 -32.52
C GLY A 198 -15.85 -22.45 -31.37
N GLU A 199 -16.16 -23.33 -30.42
CA GLU A 199 -16.93 -22.99 -29.22
C GLU A 199 -16.18 -21.98 -28.33
N LEU A 200 -14.87 -22.12 -28.15
CA LEU A 200 -14.05 -21.16 -27.40
C LEU A 200 -14.05 -19.76 -28.04
N ILE A 201 -13.90 -19.69 -29.37
CA ILE A 201 -13.95 -18.45 -30.14
C ILE A 201 -15.32 -17.78 -29.98
N GLU A 202 -16.41 -18.53 -30.21
CA GLU A 202 -17.77 -18.01 -30.11
C GLU A 202 -18.09 -17.52 -28.69
N ASN A 203 -17.76 -18.33 -27.68
CA ASN A 203 -17.99 -17.97 -26.28
C ASN A 203 -17.18 -16.73 -25.89
N THR A 204 -15.93 -16.60 -26.33
CA THR A 204 -15.11 -15.41 -26.09
C THR A 204 -15.75 -14.18 -26.72
N GLY A 205 -16.16 -14.26 -27.99
CA GLY A 205 -16.85 -13.16 -28.69
C GLY A 205 -18.17 -12.74 -28.04
N ARG A 206 -18.98 -13.72 -27.61
CA ARG A 206 -20.24 -13.46 -26.88
C ARG A 206 -19.99 -12.81 -25.52
N LEU A 207 -18.93 -13.23 -24.84
CA LEU A 207 -18.61 -12.73 -23.51
C LEU A 207 -18.12 -11.29 -23.57
N ILE A 208 -17.16 -10.97 -24.45
CA ILE A 208 -16.67 -9.59 -24.60
C ILE A 208 -17.71 -8.65 -25.19
N SER A 209 -18.74 -9.16 -25.89
CA SER A 209 -19.85 -8.32 -26.34
C SER A 209 -20.79 -7.97 -25.19
N LYS A 210 -20.99 -8.88 -24.23
CA LYS A 210 -21.86 -8.72 -23.06
C LYS A 210 -21.21 -7.98 -21.88
N TYR A 211 -19.94 -8.24 -21.59
CA TYR A 211 -19.26 -7.78 -20.37
C TYR A 211 -18.11 -6.81 -20.67
N SER A 212 -17.90 -5.89 -19.75
CA SER A 212 -16.66 -5.14 -19.55
C SER A 212 -15.74 -5.91 -18.60
N LEU A 213 -14.45 -5.92 -18.92
CA LEU A 213 -13.38 -6.49 -18.09
C LEU A 213 -12.84 -5.42 -17.14
N TYR A 214 -12.85 -5.70 -15.85
CA TYR A 214 -12.30 -4.82 -14.82
C TYR A 214 -11.24 -5.54 -14.01
N LYS A 215 -9.97 -5.28 -14.33
CA LYS A 215 -8.82 -5.77 -13.56
C LYS A 215 -8.70 -5.00 -12.25
N GLY A 216 -8.28 -5.66 -11.19
CA GLY A 216 -7.98 -5.03 -9.90
C GLY A 216 -7.13 -5.90 -8.99
N TRP A 217 -6.73 -5.30 -7.88
CA TRP A 217 -5.94 -5.96 -6.84
C TRP A 217 -6.80 -6.21 -5.62
N PHE A 218 -7.01 -7.48 -5.30
CA PHE A 218 -7.68 -7.88 -4.07
C PHE A 218 -6.61 -8.23 -3.04
N GLY A 219 -6.65 -7.60 -1.87
CA GLY A 219 -5.67 -7.80 -0.83
C GLY A 219 -4.27 -7.30 -1.18
N ALA A 220 -4.21 -6.03 -1.58
CA ALA A 220 -2.97 -5.25 -1.55
C ALA A 220 -2.71 -4.75 -0.12
N TYR A 221 -1.45 -4.63 0.27
CA TYR A 221 -1.04 -4.23 1.62
C TYR A 221 -0.23 -2.94 1.60
N THR A 222 -0.56 -1.99 2.47
CA THR A 222 0.26 -0.79 2.67
C THR A 222 0.82 -0.67 4.08
N LEU A 223 0.11 -1.23 5.07
CA LEU A 223 0.47 -1.14 6.49
C LEU A 223 0.67 0.31 6.96
N LEU A 224 0.04 1.29 6.28
CA LEU A 224 0.19 2.71 6.56
C LEU A 224 -0.14 3.06 8.02
N ASN A 225 -1.14 2.36 8.57
CA ASN A 225 -1.65 2.54 9.93
C ASN A 225 -1.00 1.58 10.94
N SER A 226 0.19 1.07 10.63
CA SER A 226 0.88 0.04 11.40
C SER A 226 2.31 0.41 11.74
N VAL A 227 2.79 -0.04 12.90
CA VAL A 227 4.23 -0.03 13.23
C VAL A 227 5.03 -0.99 12.34
N THR A 228 4.40 -1.94 11.65
CA THR A 228 5.07 -2.80 10.67
C THR A 228 5.18 -2.06 9.33
N CYS A 229 6.37 -2.01 8.74
CA CYS A 229 6.62 -1.25 7.52
C CYS A 229 6.56 -2.13 6.27
N THR A 230 5.93 -1.63 5.20
CA THR A 230 6.08 -2.15 3.84
C THR A 230 6.13 -0.99 2.84
N LYS A 231 6.56 -1.29 1.61
CA LYS A 231 6.71 -0.28 0.58
C LYS A 231 5.36 0.23 0.09
N GLY A 232 5.22 1.55 0.10
CA GLY A 232 4.26 2.30 -0.73
C GLY A 232 3.04 2.79 0.03
N HIS A 233 2.74 4.08 -0.14
CA HIS A 233 1.50 4.69 0.32
C HIS A 233 0.31 4.17 -0.51
N PRO A 234 -0.92 4.04 0.05
CA PRO A 234 -2.09 3.55 -0.70
C PRO A 234 -2.32 4.23 -2.06
N LEU A 235 -2.11 5.54 -2.16
CA LEU A 235 -2.23 6.28 -3.44
C LEU A 235 -1.16 5.89 -4.47
N GLU A 236 0.06 5.54 -4.03
CA GLU A 236 1.12 5.04 -4.91
C GLU A 236 0.85 3.61 -5.37
N VAL A 237 0.30 2.77 -4.48
CA VAL A 237 -0.21 1.43 -4.84
C VAL A 237 -1.28 1.56 -5.92
N ILE A 238 -2.25 2.46 -5.72
CA ILE A 238 -3.30 2.72 -6.71
C ILE A 238 -2.70 3.21 -8.02
N GLY A 239 -1.80 4.22 -7.99
CA GLY A 239 -1.14 4.75 -9.18
C GLY A 239 -0.38 3.66 -9.97
N THR A 240 0.39 2.83 -9.26
CA THR A 240 1.09 1.69 -9.84
C THR A 240 0.11 0.71 -10.50
N GLY A 241 -0.97 0.35 -9.80
CA GLY A 241 -1.99 -0.55 -10.35
C GLY A 241 -2.75 0.04 -11.54
N MET A 242 -3.09 1.33 -11.52
CA MET A 242 -3.76 2.03 -12.63
C MET A 242 -2.90 2.03 -13.88
N ASN A 243 -1.59 2.21 -13.72
CA ASN A 243 -0.65 2.06 -14.82
C ASN A 243 -0.66 0.61 -15.39
N GLU A 244 -0.93 -0.38 -14.55
CA GLU A 244 -1.16 -1.78 -14.93
C GLU A 244 -2.60 -2.10 -15.36
N GLY A 245 -3.45 -1.09 -15.60
CA GLY A 245 -4.81 -1.29 -16.08
C GLY A 245 -5.84 -1.63 -15.00
N ASN A 246 -5.47 -1.53 -13.72
CA ASN A 246 -6.40 -1.74 -12.62
C ASN A 246 -7.42 -0.62 -12.51
N SER A 247 -8.62 -1.00 -12.09
CA SER A 247 -9.79 -0.14 -11.95
C SER A 247 -10.42 -0.22 -10.57
N TRP A 248 -9.98 -1.17 -9.74
CA TRP A 248 -10.45 -1.35 -8.37
C TRP A 248 -9.37 -1.98 -7.47
N PHE A 249 -9.47 -1.72 -6.17
CA PHE A 249 -8.53 -2.17 -5.14
C PHE A 249 -9.25 -2.55 -3.85
N VAL A 250 -8.85 -3.65 -3.23
CA VAL A 250 -9.23 -3.99 -1.85
C VAL A 250 -7.94 -4.07 -1.03
N PHE A 251 -7.79 -3.19 -0.03
CA PHE A 251 -6.65 -3.23 0.89
C PHE A 251 -6.96 -4.08 2.11
N ASP A 252 -6.06 -4.96 2.54
CA ASP A 252 -6.30 -5.81 3.72
C ASP A 252 -5.11 -6.00 4.66
N GLY A 253 -4.20 -5.04 4.68
CA GLY A 253 -3.11 -4.98 5.65
C GLY A 253 -3.60 -4.79 7.06
N TYR A 254 -2.71 -5.12 7.99
CA TYR A 254 -2.98 -4.85 9.39
C TYR A 254 -3.28 -3.36 9.55
N MET A 255 -4.50 -3.06 10.02
CA MET A 255 -5.05 -1.71 10.18
C MET A 255 -5.31 -0.89 8.90
N ASP A 256 -5.15 -1.45 7.69
CA ASP A 256 -5.51 -0.74 6.44
C ASP A 256 -7.02 -0.40 6.40
N PHE A 257 -7.87 -1.16 7.11
CA PHE A 257 -9.30 -0.90 7.20
C PHE A 257 -9.67 0.44 7.85
N LEU A 258 -8.77 1.06 8.61
CA LEU A 258 -8.98 2.38 9.20
C LEU A 258 -8.99 3.49 8.15
N SER A 259 -8.34 3.30 7.00
CA SER A 259 -8.27 4.28 5.90
C SER A 259 -9.44 4.20 4.93
N LYS A 260 -10.55 3.52 5.29
CA LYS A 260 -11.71 3.36 4.39
C LYS A 260 -12.22 4.70 3.85
N ASN A 261 -12.47 5.64 4.76
CA ASN A 261 -13.04 6.94 4.39
C ASN A 261 -12.01 7.80 3.67
N ASP A 262 -10.75 7.78 4.11
CA ASP A 262 -9.66 8.54 3.48
C ASP A 262 -9.48 8.15 2.02
N LEU A 263 -9.50 6.85 1.70
CA LEU A 263 -9.42 6.34 0.32
C LEU A 263 -10.56 6.87 -0.55
N GLU A 264 -11.80 6.85 -0.05
CA GLU A 264 -12.97 7.34 -0.77
C GLU A 264 -12.88 8.86 -1.01
N ASP A 265 -12.48 9.61 0.01
CA ASP A 265 -12.32 11.06 -0.07
C ASP A 265 -11.18 11.46 -1.00
N TRP A 266 -10.05 10.76 -0.98
CA TRP A 266 -8.94 11.02 -1.90
C TRP A 266 -9.35 10.79 -3.36
N MET A 267 -10.06 9.71 -3.68
CA MET A 267 -10.54 9.47 -5.05
C MET A 267 -11.50 10.58 -5.49
N LYS A 268 -12.38 11.03 -4.59
CA LYS A 268 -13.33 12.12 -4.86
C LYS A 268 -12.63 13.45 -5.12
N GLN A 269 -11.58 13.78 -4.36
CA GLN A 269 -10.84 15.05 -4.51
C GLN A 269 -10.24 15.23 -5.90
N VAL A 270 -9.87 14.14 -6.57
CA VAL A 270 -9.31 14.16 -7.95
C VAL A 270 -10.29 13.64 -9.01
N GLY A 271 -11.56 13.45 -8.66
CA GLY A 271 -12.59 12.96 -9.60
C GLY A 271 -12.27 11.59 -10.21
N SER A 272 -11.55 10.73 -9.49
CA SER A 272 -11.17 9.39 -9.93
C SER A 272 -12.36 8.44 -9.87
N SER A 273 -12.53 7.59 -10.88
CA SER A 273 -13.54 6.53 -10.92
C SER A 273 -13.04 5.18 -10.39
N ILE A 274 -11.83 5.15 -9.81
CA ILE A 274 -11.29 3.95 -9.18
C ILE A 274 -12.15 3.56 -7.98
N VAL A 275 -12.53 2.29 -7.92
CA VAL A 275 -13.27 1.73 -6.77
C VAL A 275 -12.27 1.23 -5.74
N THR A 276 -12.37 1.74 -4.51
CA THR A 276 -11.59 1.25 -3.38
C THR A 276 -12.51 0.57 -2.36
N ASP A 277 -11.99 -0.46 -1.70
CA ASP A 277 -12.57 -1.00 -0.48
C ASP A 277 -11.43 -1.49 0.44
N VAL A 278 -11.80 -1.91 1.65
CA VAL A 278 -10.85 -2.41 2.63
C VAL A 278 -11.38 -3.66 3.34
N GLY A 279 -10.51 -4.35 4.05
CA GLY A 279 -10.86 -5.44 4.96
C GLY A 279 -9.69 -5.90 5.81
N PHE A 280 -9.87 -7.02 6.50
CA PHE A 280 -8.77 -7.76 7.11
C PHE A 280 -9.19 -9.22 7.20
N TRP A 281 -8.31 -10.11 6.76
CA TRP A 281 -8.63 -11.54 6.73
C TRP A 281 -9.14 -12.04 8.10
N PRO A 282 -10.31 -12.72 8.16
CA PRO A 282 -11.11 -13.23 7.04
C PRO A 282 -12.31 -12.35 6.59
N VAL A 283 -12.46 -11.13 7.13
CA VAL A 283 -13.66 -10.27 6.97
C VAL A 283 -13.43 -9.15 5.94
N TYR A 284 -14.37 -9.00 5.02
CA TYR A 284 -14.31 -8.00 3.95
C TYR A 284 -15.69 -7.42 3.62
N GLY A 285 -15.75 -6.37 2.80
CA GLY A 285 -17.01 -5.88 2.25
C GLY A 285 -17.98 -5.26 3.28
N CYS A 286 -17.53 -4.98 4.51
CA CYS A 286 -18.35 -4.36 5.54
C CYS A 286 -18.77 -2.93 5.16
N ARG A 287 -19.95 -2.49 5.60
CA ARG A 287 -20.39 -1.09 5.43
C ARG A 287 -19.43 -0.12 6.10
N ASP A 288 -18.97 -0.48 7.28
CA ASP A 288 -18.01 0.24 8.12
C ASP A 288 -17.24 -0.79 8.98
N TYR A 289 -16.11 -0.38 9.55
CA TYR A 289 -15.26 -1.22 10.40
C TYR A 289 -15.27 -0.80 11.88
N ASP A 290 -16.29 -0.05 12.32
CA ASP A 290 -16.37 0.45 13.69
C ASP A 290 -16.45 -0.71 14.70
N GLY A 291 -15.56 -0.68 15.69
CA GLY A 291 -15.47 -1.72 16.72
C GLY A 291 -14.81 -3.01 16.26
N PHE A 292 -14.18 -3.03 15.09
CA PHE A 292 -13.38 -4.18 14.66
C PHE A 292 -12.08 -4.28 15.48
N GLN A 293 -11.86 -5.44 16.09
CA GLN A 293 -10.76 -5.62 17.05
C GLN A 293 -9.96 -6.87 16.74
N VAL A 294 -9.24 -6.86 15.61
CA VAL A 294 -8.52 -8.00 14.99
C VAL A 294 -7.84 -8.93 16.00
N GLN A 295 -7.14 -8.36 16.98
CA GLN A 295 -6.34 -9.10 17.96
C GLN A 295 -7.10 -9.55 19.22
N SER A 296 -8.41 -9.30 19.28
CA SER A 296 -9.31 -9.81 20.33
C SER A 296 -10.42 -10.73 19.81
N MET A 297 -10.40 -11.03 18.50
CA MET A 297 -11.35 -11.94 17.85
C MET A 297 -10.88 -13.39 18.00
N PHE A 298 -11.13 -14.00 19.16
CA PHE A 298 -10.56 -15.30 19.54
C PHE A 298 -11.18 -16.52 18.84
N THR A 299 -12.36 -16.37 18.23
CA THR A 299 -13.14 -17.50 17.70
C THR A 299 -13.56 -17.23 16.27
N LYS A 300 -13.65 -18.28 15.44
CA LYS A 300 -14.14 -18.14 14.05
C LYS A 300 -15.56 -17.56 14.03
N GLU A 301 -16.39 -17.96 14.99
CA GLU A 301 -17.74 -17.45 15.21
C GLU A 301 -17.74 -15.93 15.39
N SER A 302 -16.86 -15.39 16.23
CA SER A 302 -16.79 -13.93 16.45
C SER A 302 -16.51 -13.16 15.16
N TRP A 303 -15.59 -13.66 14.31
CA TRP A 303 -15.31 -13.03 13.00
C TRP A 303 -16.55 -13.05 12.10
N ASN A 304 -17.25 -14.19 12.06
CA ASN A 304 -18.43 -14.36 11.21
C ASN A 304 -19.62 -13.53 11.68
N GLU A 305 -19.83 -13.43 13.00
CA GLU A 305 -20.87 -12.58 13.59
C GLU A 305 -20.60 -11.09 13.34
N TYR A 306 -19.34 -10.66 13.49
CA TYR A 306 -18.94 -9.28 13.21
C TYR A 306 -19.25 -8.91 11.75
N ALA A 307 -18.78 -9.72 10.79
CA ALA A 307 -19.01 -9.49 9.38
C ALA A 307 -20.52 -9.40 9.06
N ARG A 308 -21.32 -10.36 9.54
CA ARG A 308 -22.77 -10.38 9.34
C ARG A 308 -23.43 -9.12 9.90
N LYS A 309 -23.07 -8.70 11.12
CA LYS A 309 -23.61 -7.49 11.76
C LYS A 309 -23.32 -6.24 10.91
N LYS A 310 -22.15 -6.18 10.30
CA LYS A 310 -21.70 -5.07 9.45
C LYS A 310 -22.09 -5.22 7.97
N GLY A 311 -22.83 -6.28 7.61
CA GLY A 311 -23.23 -6.57 6.23
C GLY A 311 -22.07 -6.90 5.30
N GLY A 312 -20.96 -7.40 5.85
CA GLY A 312 -19.81 -7.86 5.10
C GLY A 312 -19.83 -9.37 4.84
N TYR A 313 -18.72 -9.84 4.26
CA TYR A 313 -18.50 -11.20 3.79
C TYR A 313 -17.31 -11.83 4.51
N VAL A 314 -17.30 -13.16 4.60
CA VAL A 314 -16.21 -13.91 5.23
C VAL A 314 -15.69 -15.00 4.32
N PHE A 315 -14.37 -15.06 4.17
CA PHE A 315 -13.68 -16.04 3.33
C PHE A 315 -12.83 -16.98 4.16
N ARG A 316 -12.90 -18.28 3.88
CA ARG A 316 -12.10 -19.32 4.56
C ARG A 316 -11.01 -19.88 3.66
N ARG A 317 -10.02 -20.54 4.26
CA ARG A 317 -9.07 -21.37 3.50
C ARG A 317 -9.79 -22.60 2.95
N VAL A 318 -9.46 -23.00 1.73
CA VAL A 318 -10.11 -24.13 1.03
C VAL A 318 -10.03 -25.45 1.83
N TRP A 319 -8.90 -25.70 2.49
CA TRP A 319 -8.65 -26.95 3.22
C TRP A 319 -9.06 -26.94 4.71
N ASP A 320 -9.63 -25.84 5.21
CA ASP A 320 -9.94 -25.68 6.65
C ASP A 320 -11.26 -26.37 7.03
N THR A 321 -11.18 -27.67 7.33
CA THR A 321 -12.33 -28.49 7.75
C THR A 321 -12.90 -28.08 9.10
N LEU A 322 -12.12 -27.43 9.97
CA LEU A 322 -12.61 -26.89 11.24
C LEU A 322 -13.56 -25.69 11.03
N ALA A 323 -13.65 -25.16 9.82
CA ALA A 323 -14.61 -24.11 9.47
C ALA A 323 -15.97 -24.66 8.96
N ASP A 324 -16.10 -25.96 8.69
CA ASP A 324 -17.32 -26.57 8.15
C ASP A 324 -18.60 -26.33 8.99
N PRO A 325 -18.54 -26.23 10.34
CA PRO A 325 -19.74 -25.91 11.14
C PRO A 325 -20.27 -24.48 10.97
N LEU A 326 -19.52 -23.60 10.32
CA LEU A 326 -19.83 -22.17 10.21
C LEU A 326 -20.10 -21.76 8.76
N HIS A 327 -20.92 -20.72 8.59
CA HIS A 327 -21.17 -20.12 7.29
C HIS A 327 -20.00 -19.24 6.84
N TYR A 328 -19.54 -19.46 5.61
CA TYR A 328 -18.56 -18.62 4.90
C TYR A 328 -19.10 -18.33 3.49
N ASP A 329 -18.80 -17.14 2.99
CA ASP A 329 -19.29 -16.66 1.68
C ASP A 329 -18.38 -17.09 0.53
N GLY A 330 -17.14 -17.50 0.82
CA GLY A 330 -16.23 -17.99 -0.22
C GLY A 330 -14.89 -18.50 0.29
N TYR A 331 -14.00 -18.73 -0.67
CA TYR A 331 -12.63 -19.20 -0.46
C TYR A 331 -11.59 -18.09 -0.61
N LEU A 332 -10.59 -18.13 0.26
CA LEU A 332 -9.30 -17.49 0.03
C LEU A 332 -8.44 -18.43 -0.83
N ALA A 333 -8.26 -18.07 -2.09
CA ALA A 333 -7.56 -18.89 -3.07
C ALA A 333 -6.04 -18.69 -3.02
N THR A 334 -5.33 -19.76 -3.32
CA THR A 334 -3.89 -19.78 -3.64
C THR A 334 -3.68 -20.63 -4.89
N GLU A 335 -2.50 -20.58 -5.51
CA GLU A 335 -2.19 -21.39 -6.70
C GLU A 335 -2.49 -22.88 -6.47
N GLY A 336 -2.17 -23.42 -5.28
CA GLY A 336 -2.43 -24.80 -4.91
C GLY A 336 -3.91 -25.18 -4.78
N ASN A 337 -4.85 -24.25 -4.97
CA ASN A 337 -6.29 -24.48 -4.90
C ASN A 337 -7.00 -24.41 -6.25
N LYS A 338 -6.27 -24.30 -7.36
CA LYS A 338 -6.84 -24.13 -8.70
C LYS A 338 -7.94 -25.15 -9.03
N GLU A 339 -7.72 -26.43 -8.74
CA GLU A 339 -8.70 -27.50 -8.99
C GLU A 339 -10.04 -27.21 -8.29
N GLN A 340 -10.01 -26.87 -6.99
CA GLN A 340 -11.22 -26.56 -6.24
C GLN A 340 -11.89 -25.28 -6.76
N ILE A 341 -11.11 -24.24 -7.04
CA ILE A 341 -11.64 -22.96 -7.54
C ILE A 341 -12.29 -23.11 -8.93
N ASP A 342 -11.72 -23.96 -9.79
CA ASP A 342 -12.20 -24.19 -11.15
C ASP A 342 -13.48 -25.06 -11.17
N HIS A 343 -13.59 -26.03 -10.25
CA HIS A 343 -14.67 -27.03 -10.28
C HIS A 343 -15.78 -26.83 -9.26
N GLU A 344 -15.53 -26.21 -8.11
CA GLU A 344 -16.56 -25.96 -7.10
C GLU A 344 -17.35 -24.67 -7.38
N ASN A 345 -18.65 -24.66 -7.04
CA ASN A 345 -19.48 -23.46 -7.19
C ASN A 345 -19.46 -22.58 -5.93
N VAL A 346 -18.27 -22.17 -5.49
CA VAL A 346 -18.07 -21.34 -4.28
C VAL A 346 -17.30 -20.06 -4.64
N PRO A 347 -17.76 -18.86 -4.27
CA PRO A 347 -17.04 -17.61 -4.54
C PRO A 347 -15.61 -17.63 -4.05
N PHE A 348 -14.73 -16.83 -4.64
CA PHE A 348 -13.33 -16.79 -4.21
C PHE A 348 -12.68 -15.44 -4.38
N ILE A 349 -11.65 -15.20 -3.58
CA ILE A 349 -10.76 -14.04 -3.65
C ILE A 349 -9.31 -14.51 -3.77
N LEU A 350 -8.50 -13.79 -4.52
CA LEU A 350 -7.08 -14.06 -4.70
C LEU A 350 -6.27 -12.86 -4.22
N ARG A 351 -5.42 -13.07 -3.21
CA ARG A 351 -4.57 -12.01 -2.65
C ARG A 351 -3.47 -11.58 -3.60
N THR A 352 -3.29 -10.26 -3.73
CA THR A 352 -2.24 -9.61 -4.52
C THR A 352 -0.89 -9.60 -3.79
N GLY A 353 -0.84 -9.20 -2.52
CA GLY A 353 0.43 -9.04 -1.80
C GLY A 353 0.91 -7.59 -1.71
N THR A 354 2.16 -7.42 -1.29
CA THR A 354 2.81 -6.12 -1.11
C THR A 354 3.50 -5.65 -2.39
N LEU A 355 3.81 -4.35 -2.50
CA LEU A 355 4.54 -3.81 -3.64
C LEU A 355 6.02 -4.23 -3.68
N ASP A 356 6.67 -4.45 -2.54
CA ASP A 356 8.04 -4.97 -2.48
C ASP A 356 8.13 -6.40 -3.04
N GLN A 357 7.04 -7.16 -2.99
CA GLN A 357 6.88 -8.46 -3.65
C GLN A 357 6.26 -8.35 -5.05
N HIS A 358 6.31 -7.15 -5.64
CA HIS A 358 5.93 -6.83 -7.01
C HIS A 358 4.44 -6.97 -7.36
N ALA A 359 3.54 -7.19 -6.39
CA ALA A 359 2.10 -7.30 -6.63
C ALA A 359 1.75 -8.14 -7.87
N LEU A 360 2.19 -9.41 -7.87
CA LEU A 360 2.20 -10.27 -9.06
C LEU A 360 0.81 -10.82 -9.43
N ASN A 361 -0.10 -10.92 -8.46
CA ASN A 361 -1.44 -11.46 -8.68
C ASN A 361 -2.47 -10.36 -8.86
N SER A 362 -3.52 -10.65 -9.63
CA SER A 362 -4.67 -9.75 -9.83
C SER A 362 -5.96 -10.56 -10.02
N MET A 363 -7.10 -9.88 -10.01
CA MET A 363 -8.38 -10.45 -10.39
C MET A 363 -9.01 -9.65 -11.52
N VAL A 364 -9.70 -10.32 -12.43
CA VAL A 364 -10.49 -9.70 -13.50
C VAL A 364 -11.96 -10.00 -13.26
N LEU A 365 -12.76 -8.94 -13.14
CA LEU A 365 -14.21 -9.01 -12.96
C LEU A 365 -14.94 -8.81 -14.28
N PHE A 366 -16.05 -9.51 -14.45
CA PHE A 366 -16.92 -9.42 -15.62
C PHE A 366 -18.24 -8.76 -15.23
N ILE A 367 -18.36 -7.49 -15.57
CA ILE A 367 -19.53 -6.66 -15.26
C ILE A 367 -20.25 -6.34 -16.57
N GLU A 368 -21.57 -6.49 -16.61
CA GLU A 368 -22.36 -6.26 -17.83
C GLU A 368 -22.14 -4.83 -18.34
N LYS A 369 -22.03 -4.63 -19.66
CA LYS A 369 -21.63 -3.33 -20.23
C LYS A 369 -22.57 -2.16 -19.93
N ASP A 370 -23.82 -2.45 -19.57
CA ASP A 370 -24.82 -1.49 -19.16
C ASP A 370 -24.74 -1.12 -17.67
N LYS A 371 -23.88 -1.79 -16.90
CA LYS A 371 -23.67 -1.54 -15.46
C LYS A 371 -22.32 -0.85 -15.21
N PRO A 372 -22.27 0.21 -14.40
CA PRO A 372 -21.01 0.83 -14.00
C PRO A 372 -20.25 -0.08 -13.03
N LEU A 373 -18.92 0.06 -13.01
CA LEU A 373 -18.11 -0.46 -11.91
C LEU A 373 -18.36 0.41 -10.66
N THR A 374 -18.96 -0.19 -9.65
CA THR A 374 -19.13 0.36 -8.31
C THR A 374 -18.65 -0.65 -7.27
N ARG A 375 -18.55 -0.24 -6.01
CA ARG A 375 -18.26 -1.15 -4.90
C ARG A 375 -19.25 -2.32 -4.83
N GLU A 376 -20.54 -2.06 -5.08
CA GLU A 376 -21.60 -3.08 -5.08
C GLU A 376 -21.41 -4.06 -6.24
N SER A 377 -21.31 -3.56 -7.48
CA SER A 377 -21.15 -4.43 -8.65
C SER A 377 -19.83 -5.23 -8.63
N MET A 378 -18.79 -4.70 -7.98
CA MET A 378 -17.52 -5.39 -7.73
C MET A 378 -17.74 -6.62 -6.84
N TRP A 379 -18.40 -6.45 -5.70
CA TRP A 379 -18.71 -7.55 -4.79
C TRP A 379 -19.71 -8.54 -5.41
N ASP A 380 -20.72 -8.07 -6.12
CA ASP A 380 -21.66 -8.94 -6.85
C ASP A 380 -20.92 -9.81 -7.87
N ALA A 381 -19.97 -9.26 -8.63
CA ALA A 381 -19.19 -10.05 -9.58
C ALA A 381 -18.34 -11.12 -8.88
N ILE A 382 -17.74 -10.82 -7.72
CA ILE A 382 -16.98 -11.79 -6.92
C ILE A 382 -17.89 -12.91 -6.41
N LEU A 383 -19.02 -12.55 -5.79
CA LEU A 383 -19.96 -13.49 -5.16
C LEU A 383 -20.74 -14.31 -6.19
N ASP A 384 -21.00 -13.77 -7.38
CA ASP A 384 -21.63 -14.51 -8.48
C ASP A 384 -20.63 -15.38 -9.27
N ARG A 385 -19.35 -15.44 -8.83
CA ARG A 385 -18.26 -16.09 -9.56
C ARG A 385 -18.09 -15.57 -11.00
N ARG A 386 -18.42 -14.30 -11.25
CA ARG A 386 -18.08 -13.60 -12.51
C ARG A 386 -16.69 -12.97 -12.41
N ALA A 387 -15.71 -13.78 -12.03
CA ALA A 387 -14.35 -13.35 -11.78
C ALA A 387 -13.32 -14.44 -12.12
N THR A 388 -12.14 -14.02 -12.54
CA THR A 388 -10.98 -14.89 -12.77
C THR A 388 -9.80 -14.37 -11.95
N GLY A 389 -9.17 -15.24 -11.17
CA GLY A 389 -7.89 -14.96 -10.52
C GLY A 389 -6.74 -15.17 -11.50
N VAL A 390 -5.83 -14.21 -11.57
CA VAL A 390 -4.64 -14.21 -12.43
C VAL A 390 -3.41 -14.17 -11.54
N LEU A 391 -2.58 -15.21 -11.62
CA LEU A 391 -1.35 -15.36 -10.85
C LEU A 391 -0.12 -14.95 -11.67
N GLU A 392 1.06 -14.96 -11.05
CA GLU A 392 2.36 -14.83 -11.74
C GLU A 392 2.42 -15.73 -12.99
N GLN A 393 3.07 -15.24 -14.05
CA GLN A 393 3.22 -15.94 -15.34
C GLN A 393 1.92 -16.18 -16.11
N GLY A 394 0.82 -15.49 -15.75
CA GLY A 394 -0.45 -15.55 -16.49
C GLY A 394 -1.27 -16.81 -16.24
N LYS A 395 -0.94 -17.58 -15.20
CA LYS A 395 -1.76 -18.72 -14.76
C LYS A 395 -3.11 -18.20 -14.26
N MET A 396 -4.20 -18.90 -14.58
CA MET A 396 -5.55 -18.44 -14.26
C MET A 396 -6.36 -19.50 -13.52
N MET A 397 -7.27 -19.07 -12.64
CA MET A 397 -8.26 -19.91 -11.97
C MET A 397 -9.61 -19.22 -11.91
N GLY A 398 -10.69 -20.00 -11.90
CA GLY A 398 -12.06 -19.52 -11.87
C GLY A 398 -12.95 -20.31 -12.84
N PRO A 399 -14.24 -19.93 -12.98
CA PRO A 399 -15.15 -20.68 -13.83
C PRO A 399 -14.70 -20.71 -15.29
N ALA A 400 -14.78 -21.91 -15.88
CA ALA A 400 -14.24 -22.19 -17.22
C ALA A 400 -14.69 -21.18 -18.29
N LEU A 401 -15.94 -20.72 -18.28
CA LEU A 401 -16.44 -19.73 -19.25
C LEU A 401 -15.60 -18.43 -19.23
N TYR A 402 -15.40 -17.85 -18.05
CA TYR A 402 -14.68 -16.59 -17.85
C TYR A 402 -13.17 -16.77 -17.99
N ARG A 403 -12.65 -17.86 -17.40
CA ARG A 403 -11.22 -18.21 -17.41
C ARG A 403 -10.73 -18.51 -18.83
N ASN A 404 -11.42 -19.38 -19.56
CA ASN A 404 -10.99 -19.78 -20.92
C ASN A 404 -11.08 -18.61 -21.90
N ALA A 405 -12.05 -17.70 -21.74
CA ALA A 405 -12.11 -16.48 -22.54
C ALA A 405 -10.89 -15.58 -22.32
N LEU A 406 -10.47 -15.34 -21.08
CA LEU A 406 -9.24 -14.57 -20.80
C LEU A 406 -7.98 -15.30 -21.28
N GLN A 407 -7.96 -16.63 -21.20
CA GLN A 407 -6.87 -17.44 -21.74
C GLN A 407 -6.73 -17.30 -23.26
N MET A 408 -7.84 -17.36 -24.01
CA MET A 408 -7.86 -17.08 -25.44
C MET A 408 -7.34 -15.67 -25.75
N LEU A 409 -7.76 -14.67 -24.97
CA LEU A 409 -7.32 -13.29 -25.15
C LEU A 409 -5.83 -13.07 -24.76
N LEU A 410 -5.29 -13.84 -23.82
CA LEU A 410 -3.86 -13.78 -23.45
C LEU A 410 -2.97 -14.52 -24.48
N LEU A 411 -3.46 -15.60 -25.09
CA LEU A 411 -2.79 -16.22 -26.24
C LEU A 411 -2.67 -15.24 -27.41
N ASP A 412 -3.72 -14.43 -27.64
CA ASP A 412 -3.74 -13.36 -28.64
C ASP A 412 -2.89 -12.14 -28.25
N ARG A 413 -2.91 -11.76 -26.96
CA ARG A 413 -2.28 -10.57 -26.34
C ARG A 413 -2.81 -9.22 -26.84
N VAL A 414 -2.86 -9.02 -28.16
CA VAL A 414 -3.10 -7.72 -28.81
C VAL A 414 -4.42 -7.10 -28.37
N TYR A 415 -5.48 -7.91 -28.24
CA TYR A 415 -6.76 -7.43 -27.72
C TYR A 415 -6.62 -6.83 -26.31
N LEU A 416 -5.96 -7.54 -25.39
CA LEU A 416 -5.82 -7.11 -23.99
C LEU A 416 -4.95 -5.86 -23.87
N GLU A 417 -3.88 -5.76 -24.65
CA GLU A 417 -3.05 -4.57 -24.66
C GLU A 417 -3.78 -3.34 -25.16
N ALA A 418 -4.60 -3.49 -26.20
CA ALA A 418 -5.46 -2.41 -26.68
C ALA A 418 -6.54 -2.04 -25.67
N TYR A 419 -7.12 -3.04 -25.01
CA TYR A 419 -8.20 -2.88 -24.02
C TYR A 419 -7.70 -2.17 -22.74
N PHE A 420 -6.60 -2.64 -22.15
CA PHE A 420 -6.01 -2.06 -20.93
C PHE A 420 -5.03 -0.91 -21.20
N ARG A 421 -4.72 -0.64 -22.48
CA ARG A 421 -3.73 0.35 -22.94
C ARG A 421 -2.38 0.08 -22.30
N ASP A 422 -1.91 -1.16 -22.44
CA ASP A 422 -0.68 -1.63 -21.82
C ASP A 422 0.58 -1.12 -22.55
N TYR A 423 0.43 -0.78 -23.84
CA TYR A 423 1.48 -0.17 -24.66
C TYR A 423 1.84 1.26 -24.24
N ILE A 424 1.08 1.87 -23.32
CA ILE A 424 1.38 3.18 -22.74
C ILE A 424 1.60 3.02 -21.24
N ASP A 425 2.79 3.40 -20.81
CA ASP A 425 3.19 3.43 -19.40
C ASP A 425 3.21 4.89 -18.92
N LEU A 426 2.50 5.15 -17.84
CA LEU A 426 2.34 6.46 -17.23
C LEU A 426 2.71 6.36 -15.74
N LYS A 427 3.85 6.94 -15.38
CA LYS A 427 4.38 6.97 -14.02
C LYS A 427 4.43 8.40 -13.51
N ALA A 428 4.08 8.58 -12.24
CA ALA A 428 4.10 9.86 -11.56
C ALA A 428 4.73 9.68 -10.18
N VAL A 429 5.68 10.55 -9.82
CA VAL A 429 6.35 10.56 -8.52
C VAL A 429 6.48 12.02 -8.07
N VAL A 430 6.24 12.28 -6.79
CA VAL A 430 6.42 13.61 -6.20
C VAL A 430 7.68 13.60 -5.35
N ASN A 431 8.61 14.52 -5.64
CA ASN A 431 9.83 14.74 -4.88
C ASN A 431 9.83 16.16 -4.31
N GLY A 432 9.52 16.29 -3.01
CA GLY A 432 9.24 17.61 -2.43
C GLY A 432 8.00 18.20 -3.11
N TYR A 433 8.14 19.36 -3.76
CA TYR A 433 7.06 20.00 -4.52
C TYR A 433 7.22 19.85 -6.05
N ASP A 434 8.11 18.97 -6.52
CA ASP A 434 8.25 18.65 -7.95
C ASP A 434 7.51 17.36 -8.27
N LEU A 435 6.54 17.42 -9.19
CA LEU A 435 5.90 16.25 -9.76
C LEU A 435 6.64 15.84 -11.04
N GLU A 436 7.33 14.71 -10.99
CA GLU A 436 7.92 14.08 -12.18
C GLU A 436 6.89 13.12 -12.80
N VAL A 437 6.58 13.34 -14.09
CA VAL A 437 5.72 12.45 -14.88
C VAL A 437 6.50 11.88 -16.05
N ARG A 438 6.59 10.55 -16.12
CA ARG A 438 7.16 9.83 -17.26
C ARG A 438 6.06 9.11 -18.03
N VAL A 439 5.98 9.41 -19.33
CA VAL A 439 5.09 8.74 -20.28
C VAL A 439 5.94 7.96 -21.28
N SER A 440 5.65 6.68 -21.49
CA SER A 440 6.35 5.82 -22.44
C SER A 440 5.38 5.13 -23.39
N ASN A 441 5.77 5.04 -24.66
CA ASN A 441 5.04 4.34 -25.70
C ASN A 441 5.85 3.14 -26.19
N PHE A 442 5.37 1.93 -25.90
CA PHE A 442 5.93 0.65 -26.35
C PHE A 442 5.22 0.12 -27.62
N GLY A 443 4.27 0.87 -28.17
CA GLY A 443 3.54 0.51 -29.37
C GLY A 443 4.34 0.78 -30.66
N LYS A 444 3.92 0.13 -31.76
CA LYS A 444 4.50 0.31 -33.11
C LYS A 444 4.11 1.63 -33.78
N ARG A 445 3.10 2.33 -33.27
CA ARG A 445 2.60 3.61 -33.80
C ARG A 445 2.92 4.73 -32.82
N ALA A 446 3.14 5.93 -33.34
CA ALA A 446 3.25 7.12 -32.51
C ALA A 446 1.91 7.39 -31.80
N ALA A 447 1.98 7.93 -30.60
CA ALA A 447 0.83 8.32 -29.79
C ALA A 447 0.88 9.84 -29.55
N TYR A 448 -0.24 10.51 -29.82
CA TYR A 448 -0.39 11.95 -29.66
C TYR A 448 -1.56 12.23 -28.73
N GLY A 449 -1.34 13.09 -27.75
CA GLY A 449 -2.38 13.41 -26.78
C GLY A 449 -1.97 14.52 -25.82
N ASP A 450 -2.87 14.82 -24.88
CA ASP A 450 -2.64 15.81 -23.84
C ASP A 450 -2.39 15.12 -22.50
N LEU A 451 -1.33 15.54 -21.82
CA LEU A 451 -1.09 15.23 -20.43
C LEU A 451 -1.77 16.28 -19.56
N GLU A 452 -2.64 15.86 -18.64
CA GLU A 452 -3.46 16.72 -17.79
C GLU A 452 -3.29 16.35 -16.31
N LEU A 453 -3.18 17.36 -15.46
CA LEU A 453 -3.16 17.24 -14.00
C LEU A 453 -4.52 17.58 -13.41
N THR A 454 -4.97 16.76 -12.46
CA THR A 454 -6.07 17.11 -11.55
C THR A 454 -5.52 17.14 -10.13
N LEU A 455 -5.65 18.31 -9.49
CA LEU A 455 -5.10 18.61 -8.17
C LEU A 455 -6.22 18.76 -7.14
N PRO A 456 -5.97 18.40 -5.87
CA PRO A 456 -6.95 18.55 -4.81
C PRO A 456 -7.08 20.02 -4.40
N ALA A 457 -8.13 20.33 -3.64
CA ALA A 457 -8.32 21.68 -3.11
C ALA A 457 -7.13 22.09 -2.23
N GLY A 458 -6.58 23.28 -2.47
CA GLY A 458 -5.43 23.80 -1.73
C GLY A 458 -4.07 23.52 -2.38
N VAL A 459 -3.99 22.77 -3.48
CA VAL A 459 -2.75 22.59 -4.25
C VAL A 459 -2.93 23.15 -5.67
N MET A 460 -1.96 23.93 -6.12
CA MET A 460 -1.90 24.47 -7.49
C MET A 460 -0.64 23.98 -8.20
N ALA A 461 -0.61 24.09 -9.53
CA ALA A 461 0.63 24.01 -10.30
C ALA A 461 1.02 25.41 -10.74
N GLU A 462 2.32 25.72 -10.74
CA GLU A 462 2.82 26.98 -11.31
C GLU A 462 2.73 26.99 -12.84
N ASP A 463 2.94 25.82 -13.43
CA ASP A 463 2.91 25.57 -14.86
C ASP A 463 1.50 25.29 -15.38
N HIS A 464 1.37 25.20 -16.72
CA HIS A 464 0.14 24.72 -17.33
C HIS A 464 -0.16 23.28 -16.87
N THR A 465 -1.38 23.07 -16.36
CA THR A 465 -1.86 21.75 -15.95
C THR A 465 -2.22 20.85 -17.14
N THR A 466 -2.14 21.35 -18.37
CA THR A 466 -2.37 20.59 -19.59
C THR A 466 -1.25 20.86 -20.59
N ILE A 467 -0.55 19.81 -21.02
CA ILE A 467 0.61 19.91 -21.92
C ILE A 467 0.46 18.88 -23.05
N PRO A 468 0.61 19.27 -24.33
CA PRO A 468 0.60 18.32 -25.43
C PRO A 468 1.87 17.45 -25.42
N VAL A 469 1.67 16.17 -25.67
CA VAL A 469 2.71 15.14 -25.68
C VAL A 469 2.64 14.35 -26.98
N ASP A 470 3.76 14.38 -27.70
CA ASP A 470 4.05 13.55 -28.87
C ASP A 470 5.04 12.45 -28.44
N LEU A 471 4.64 11.19 -28.62
CA LEU A 471 5.43 10.00 -28.31
C LEU A 471 5.58 9.16 -29.57
N PRO A 472 6.73 9.26 -30.29
CA PRO A 472 7.11 8.30 -31.31
C PRO A 472 7.02 6.86 -30.82
N SER A 473 6.96 5.90 -31.75
CA SER A 473 7.02 4.47 -31.41
C SER A 473 8.30 4.17 -30.61
N ASN A 474 8.16 3.35 -29.55
CA ASN A 474 9.27 2.93 -28.68
C ASN A 474 10.05 4.10 -28.05
N SER A 475 9.35 5.11 -27.57
CA SER A 475 9.94 6.31 -26.96
C SER A 475 9.36 6.63 -25.59
N SER A 476 10.08 7.45 -24.82
CA SER A 476 9.62 8.00 -23.54
C SER A 476 9.82 9.51 -23.49
N LYS A 477 8.99 10.20 -22.72
CA LYS A 477 9.15 11.62 -22.37
C LYS A 477 8.95 11.79 -20.87
N THR A 478 9.82 12.56 -20.23
CA THR A 478 9.68 12.99 -18.83
C THR A 478 9.33 14.48 -18.79
N LEU A 479 8.37 14.83 -17.96
CA LEU A 479 7.88 16.18 -17.72
C LEU A 479 7.91 16.46 -16.21
N HIS A 480 8.14 17.72 -15.86
CA HIS A 480 8.18 18.18 -14.47
C HIS A 480 7.13 19.28 -14.30
N PHE A 481 6.46 19.27 -13.14
CA PHE A 481 5.48 20.27 -12.77
C PHE A 481 5.77 20.76 -11.36
N SER A 482 5.96 22.07 -11.20
CA SER A 482 6.14 22.67 -9.88
C SER A 482 4.79 22.81 -9.19
N LEU A 483 4.60 22.06 -8.09
CA LEU A 483 3.42 22.14 -7.23
C LEU A 483 3.58 23.29 -6.22
N GLN A 484 2.47 23.96 -5.92
CA GLN A 484 2.40 25.03 -4.95
C GLN A 484 1.25 24.75 -3.97
N PRO A 485 1.54 24.10 -2.82
CA PRO A 485 0.53 23.90 -1.79
C PRO A 485 0.22 25.20 -1.04
N GLY A 486 -1.04 25.34 -0.64
CA GLY A 486 -1.54 26.37 0.28
C GLY A 486 -1.70 25.83 1.69
N LYS A 487 -2.14 26.70 2.61
CA LYS A 487 -2.33 26.33 4.02
C LYS A 487 -3.38 25.23 4.22
N GLU A 488 -4.36 25.14 3.32
CA GLU A 488 -5.44 24.14 3.37
C GLU A 488 -4.97 22.72 3.01
N ALA A 489 -3.79 22.59 2.40
CA ALA A 489 -3.18 21.31 2.02
C ALA A 489 -2.23 20.76 3.11
N MET A 490 -1.83 21.58 4.08
CA MET A 490 -0.95 21.19 5.19
C MET A 490 -1.66 20.22 6.14
N ASP A 491 -0.89 19.40 6.85
CA ASP A 491 -1.39 18.40 7.82
C ASP A 491 -2.33 17.36 7.17
N ARG A 492 -2.07 17.04 5.89
CA ARG A 492 -2.94 16.21 5.04
C ARG A 492 -2.17 15.49 3.95
N THR A 493 -2.69 14.34 3.59
CA THR A 493 -2.35 13.64 2.35
C THR A 493 -3.11 14.25 1.16
N ASN A 494 -2.38 14.66 0.12
CA ASN A 494 -2.94 15.29 -1.07
C ASN A 494 -2.77 14.37 -2.30
N PRO A 495 -3.86 13.81 -2.87
CA PRO A 495 -3.78 12.99 -4.07
C PRO A 495 -3.52 13.84 -5.31
N VAL A 496 -2.55 13.47 -6.14
CA VAL A 496 -2.25 14.14 -7.42
C VAL A 496 -2.56 13.18 -8.55
N ALA A 497 -3.57 13.50 -9.36
CA ALA A 497 -3.95 12.66 -10.50
C ALA A 497 -3.34 13.17 -11.80
N VAL A 498 -2.79 12.23 -12.57
CA VAL A 498 -2.20 12.49 -13.88
C VAL A 498 -2.96 11.69 -14.93
N HIS A 499 -3.28 12.36 -16.03
CA HIS A 499 -4.09 11.83 -17.10
C HIS A 499 -3.39 12.02 -18.43
N PHE A 500 -3.28 10.97 -19.24
CA PHE A 500 -2.86 11.08 -20.63
C PHE A 500 -4.04 10.74 -21.53
N ASN A 501 -4.58 11.78 -22.18
CA ASN A 501 -5.74 11.71 -23.06
C ASN A 501 -5.26 11.58 -24.52
N MET A 502 -5.49 10.43 -25.16
CA MET A 502 -5.10 10.18 -26.56
C MET A 502 -6.28 9.59 -27.33
N GLU A 503 -6.59 10.12 -28.52
CA GLU A 503 -7.58 9.52 -29.45
C GLU A 503 -8.94 9.16 -28.80
N GLY A 504 -9.44 10.02 -27.91
CA GLY A 504 -10.70 9.79 -27.17
C GLY A 504 -10.60 8.74 -26.05
N ARG A 505 -9.39 8.27 -25.73
CA ARG A 505 -9.07 7.33 -24.64
C ARG A 505 -8.24 8.04 -23.58
N LYS A 506 -8.33 7.54 -22.34
CA LYS A 506 -7.61 8.10 -21.17
C LYS A 506 -6.79 7.00 -20.47
N LYS A 507 -5.49 7.23 -20.28
CA LYS A 507 -4.65 6.50 -19.32
C LYS A 507 -4.46 7.38 -18.10
N SER A 508 -4.38 6.80 -16.90
CA SER A 508 -4.27 7.60 -15.67
C SER A 508 -3.40 6.92 -14.64
N THR A 509 -2.83 7.71 -13.75
CA THR A 509 -2.08 7.27 -12.57
C THR A 509 -2.28 8.28 -11.44
N LEU A 510 -1.85 7.93 -10.24
CA LEU A 510 -1.84 8.77 -9.06
C LEU A 510 -0.44 8.86 -8.47
N ALA A 511 -0.15 10.01 -7.88
CA ALA A 511 0.96 10.22 -6.96
C ALA A 511 0.43 10.85 -5.66
N VAL A 512 1.28 10.90 -4.64
CA VAL A 512 0.95 11.48 -3.34
C VAL A 512 1.84 12.67 -3.04
N LEU A 513 1.24 13.78 -2.61
CA LEU A 513 1.92 14.88 -1.94
C LEU A 513 1.46 14.87 -0.47
N ASP A 514 2.21 14.17 0.37
CA ASP A 514 1.93 14.09 1.80
C ASP A 514 2.62 15.25 2.53
N LEU A 515 1.84 16.08 3.23
CA LEU A 515 2.32 17.35 3.78
C LEU A 515 2.21 17.37 5.30
N PRO A 516 3.27 17.77 6.01
CA PRO A 516 3.25 17.90 7.47
C PRO A 516 2.37 19.06 7.92
N PRO A 517 2.09 19.18 9.22
CA PRO A 517 1.59 20.43 9.77
C PRO A 517 2.58 21.56 9.48
N ALA A 518 2.06 22.74 9.10
CA ALA A 518 2.89 23.92 8.86
C ALA A 518 3.68 24.36 10.10
N ILE A 519 3.10 24.14 11.28
CA ILE A 519 3.73 24.43 12.57
C ILE A 519 3.66 23.15 13.40
N SER A 520 4.81 22.54 13.65
CA SER A 520 4.96 21.38 14.54
C SER A 520 5.55 21.83 15.87
N VAL A 521 4.92 21.37 16.95
CA VAL A 521 5.24 21.71 18.35
C VAL A 521 4.82 20.53 19.22
N HIS A 522 5.41 20.41 20.41
CA HIS A 522 4.86 19.50 21.42
C HIS A 522 3.46 20.00 21.83
N ARG A 523 2.42 19.18 21.61
CA ARG A 523 1.02 19.53 21.91
C ARG A 523 0.72 19.60 23.41
N LEU A 524 1.54 18.92 24.21
CA LEU A 524 1.49 18.89 25.66
C LEU A 524 2.91 19.10 26.20
N LEU A 525 3.12 20.12 27.05
CA LEU A 525 4.42 20.39 27.66
C LEU A 525 4.30 20.69 29.16
N TYR A 526 5.35 20.38 29.90
CA TYR A 526 5.53 20.78 31.29
C TYR A 526 6.93 21.34 31.54
N GLY A 527 7.04 22.34 32.40
CA GLY A 527 8.32 22.97 32.75
C GLY A 527 8.25 23.65 34.09
N HIS A 528 9.38 24.17 34.58
CA HIS A 528 9.45 24.93 35.83
C HIS A 528 9.77 26.40 35.57
N THR A 529 9.24 27.28 36.42
CA THR A 529 9.61 28.70 36.49
C THR A 529 11.11 28.87 36.82
N PRO A 530 11.79 29.96 36.40
CA PRO A 530 11.28 31.11 35.65
C PRO A 530 11.19 30.91 34.15
N ARG A 531 11.74 29.82 33.59
CA ARG A 531 11.95 29.71 32.14
C ARG A 531 11.64 28.31 31.62
N VAL A 532 10.78 28.25 30.60
CA VAL A 532 10.43 27.00 29.91
C VAL A 532 10.91 27.02 28.47
N SER A 533 11.68 25.99 28.10
CA SER A 533 12.15 25.74 26.74
C SER A 533 11.00 25.18 25.88
N TYR A 534 10.69 25.87 24.79
CA TYR A 534 9.57 25.59 23.89
C TYR A 534 10.05 25.54 22.43
N PRO A 535 10.36 24.34 21.88
CA PRO A 535 10.77 24.18 20.49
C PRO A 535 9.57 24.30 19.53
N VAL A 536 9.83 24.85 18.35
CA VAL A 536 8.87 25.06 17.26
C VAL A 536 9.56 24.71 15.95
N SER A 537 8.97 23.84 15.14
CA SER A 537 9.43 23.61 13.76
C SER A 537 8.38 24.14 12.78
N VAL A 538 8.83 24.92 11.80
CA VAL A 538 7.93 25.51 10.79
C VAL A 538 8.30 25.00 9.40
N HIS A 539 7.36 24.35 8.73
CA HIS A 539 7.47 23.94 7.34
C HIS A 539 7.04 25.09 6.42
N ASN A 540 7.94 25.54 5.55
CA ASN A 540 7.67 26.66 4.66
C ASN A 540 7.04 26.19 3.34
N PHE A 541 5.72 26.17 3.29
CA PHE A 541 4.95 25.91 2.06
C PHE A 541 4.83 27.14 1.14
N SER A 542 5.31 28.30 1.56
CA SER A 542 5.17 29.57 0.84
C SER A 542 6.40 29.90 0.00
N LYS A 543 6.29 30.92 -0.87
CA LYS A 543 7.43 31.49 -1.62
C LYS A 543 8.28 32.48 -0.80
N GLN A 544 7.91 32.74 0.45
CA GLN A 544 8.65 33.66 1.32
C GLN A 544 9.91 32.96 1.82
N SER A 545 11.08 33.59 1.66
CA SER A 545 12.33 33.06 2.23
C SER A 545 12.54 33.48 3.69
N TYR A 546 11.82 34.51 4.14
CA TYR A 546 11.88 35.03 5.51
C TYR A 546 10.48 35.40 5.98
N PHE A 547 10.10 34.95 7.18
CA PHE A 547 8.78 35.22 7.76
C PHE A 547 8.84 35.22 9.30
N PRO A 548 7.95 35.97 9.98
CA PRO A 548 7.88 35.97 11.43
C PRO A 548 7.20 34.70 11.95
N VAL A 549 7.72 34.19 13.07
CA VAL A 549 7.05 33.20 13.92
C VAL A 549 6.75 33.89 15.24
N GLU A 550 5.46 34.04 15.53
CA GLU A 550 4.98 34.69 16.75
C GLU A 550 4.49 33.64 17.74
N LEU A 551 4.83 33.83 19.00
CA LEU A 551 4.41 32.97 20.11
C LEU A 551 3.75 33.84 21.18
N GLN A 552 2.57 33.43 21.61
CA GLN A 552 1.78 34.08 22.66
C GLN A 552 1.36 33.06 23.70
N VAL A 553 1.44 33.42 24.99
CA VAL A 553 1.03 32.56 26.10
C VAL A 553 -0.15 33.19 26.83
N PHE A 554 -1.22 32.42 27.00
CA PHE A 554 -2.44 32.80 27.71
C PHE A 554 -2.66 31.87 28.89
N ARG A 555 -3.35 32.33 29.94
CA ARG A 555 -3.81 31.41 30.99
C ARG A 555 -4.91 30.52 30.42
N SER A 556 -4.91 29.24 30.78
CA SER A 556 -5.95 28.30 30.35
C SER A 556 -7.35 28.83 30.71
N GLY A 557 -8.25 28.86 29.73
CA GLY A 557 -9.61 29.39 29.88
C GLY A 557 -9.75 30.92 29.89
N ASP A 558 -8.66 31.69 29.81
CA ASP A 558 -8.67 33.17 29.68
C ASP A 558 -7.75 33.66 28.55
N HIS A 559 -8.28 33.64 27.32
CA HIS A 559 -7.56 34.13 26.13
C HIS A 559 -7.52 35.66 26.02
N LYS A 560 -8.05 36.42 26.98
CA LYS A 560 -8.01 37.90 26.93
C LYS A 560 -6.74 38.47 27.56
N ARG A 561 -6.16 37.75 28.52
CA ARG A 561 -4.99 38.23 29.27
C ARG A 561 -3.71 37.52 28.85
N LEU A 562 -2.99 38.16 27.93
CA LEU A 562 -1.66 37.77 27.50
C LEU A 562 -0.67 37.77 28.68
N GLN A 563 0.08 36.68 28.83
CA GLN A 563 1.06 36.46 29.90
C GLN A 563 2.48 36.65 29.40
N PHE A 564 2.75 36.21 28.18
CA PHE A 564 4.05 36.30 27.53
C PHE A 564 3.86 36.41 26.01
N GLN A 565 4.76 37.11 25.34
CA GLN A 565 4.83 37.15 23.88
C GLN A 565 6.28 37.24 23.42
N ALA A 566 6.60 36.51 22.36
CA ALA A 566 7.87 36.61 21.66
C ALA A 566 7.64 36.49 20.15
N SER A 567 8.59 37.01 19.38
CA SER A 567 8.64 36.84 17.93
C SER A 567 10.07 36.57 17.50
N LYS A 568 10.25 35.61 16.59
CA LYS A 568 11.53 35.31 15.95
C LYS A 568 11.36 35.34 14.44
N SER A 569 12.37 35.83 13.74
CA SER A 569 12.45 35.70 12.28
C SER A 569 12.89 34.28 11.94
N CYS A 570 12.17 33.63 11.03
CA CYS A 570 12.51 32.32 10.49
C CYS A 570 13.00 32.47 9.04
N SER A 571 14.00 31.68 8.67
CA SER A 571 14.51 31.56 7.31
C SER A 571 14.50 30.09 6.92
N ALA A 572 13.68 29.75 5.92
CA ALA A 572 13.54 28.40 5.39
C ALA A 572 13.27 28.48 3.89
N ALA A 573 13.84 27.57 3.09
CA ALA A 573 13.50 27.47 1.68
C ALA A 573 12.07 26.94 1.51
N THR A 574 11.44 27.21 0.36
CA THR A 574 10.15 26.59 0.04
C THR A 574 10.28 25.07 0.03
N GLY A 575 9.35 24.37 0.69
CA GLY A 575 9.36 22.93 0.84
C GLY A 575 10.34 22.38 1.88
N SER A 576 11.01 23.25 2.66
CA SER A 576 11.86 22.84 3.79
C SER A 576 11.29 23.30 5.13
N SER A 577 11.77 22.72 6.23
CA SER A 577 11.46 23.16 7.58
C SER A 577 12.64 23.85 8.27
N GLN A 578 12.36 24.56 9.36
CA GLN A 578 13.36 25.15 10.23
C GLN A 578 12.89 25.09 11.69
N ASP A 579 13.78 24.60 12.55
CA ASP A 579 13.56 24.56 14.00
C ASP A 579 13.96 25.88 14.66
N LEU A 580 13.13 26.33 15.60
CA LEU A 580 13.32 27.50 16.43
C LEU A 580 13.10 27.10 17.88
N LEU A 581 13.90 27.66 18.78
CA LEU A 581 13.71 27.47 20.21
C LEU A 581 13.23 28.77 20.87
N PHE A 582 12.12 28.76 21.58
CA PHE A 582 11.65 29.87 22.40
C PHE A 582 11.90 29.59 23.88
N GLU A 583 12.22 30.65 24.63
CA GLU A 583 12.38 30.59 26.08
C GLU A 583 11.26 31.42 26.71
N LEU A 584 10.35 30.75 27.42
CA LEU A 584 9.13 31.35 27.95
C LEU A 584 9.34 31.74 29.40
N ASP A 585 9.41 33.04 29.67
CA ASP A 585 9.52 33.56 31.03
C ASP A 585 8.12 33.75 31.65
N VAL A 586 7.55 32.68 32.21
CA VAL A 586 6.19 32.64 32.76
C VAL A 586 6.17 32.08 34.20
N PRO A 587 5.31 32.59 35.10
CA PRO A 587 5.21 32.07 36.46
C PRO A 587 4.51 30.69 36.48
N PRO A 588 4.48 30.00 37.64
CA PRO A 588 3.72 28.77 37.77
C PRO A 588 2.22 28.93 37.47
N GLY A 589 1.65 27.96 36.78
CA GLY A 589 0.23 27.94 36.40
C GLY A 589 -0.05 27.11 35.15
N ASP A 590 -1.30 27.17 34.71
CA ASP A 590 -1.83 26.45 33.55
C ASP A 590 -2.01 27.43 32.38
N TYR A 591 -1.46 27.06 31.23
CA TYR A 591 -1.37 27.92 30.07
C TYR A 591 -1.76 27.22 28.77
N GLU A 592 -2.13 28.05 27.81
CA GLU A 592 -2.19 27.72 26.40
C GLU A 592 -1.15 28.53 25.65
N VAL A 593 -0.43 27.87 24.74
CA VAL A 593 0.59 28.51 23.90
C VAL A 593 0.09 28.55 22.47
N LYS A 594 -0.09 29.76 21.95
CA LYS A 594 -0.49 30.02 20.57
C LYS A 594 0.76 30.35 19.77
N VAL A 595 0.98 29.61 18.68
CA VAL A 595 2.06 29.88 17.71
C VAL A 595 1.44 30.18 16.36
N THR A 596 1.90 31.25 15.71
CA THR A 596 1.45 31.64 14.37
C THR A 596 2.63 31.87 13.42
N ALA A 597 2.54 31.31 12.22
CA ALA A 597 3.50 31.47 11.15
C ALA A 597 2.79 31.24 9.80
N LEU A 598 3.20 31.97 8.75
CA LEU A 598 2.70 31.78 7.38
C LEU A 598 1.15 31.80 7.24
N GLY A 599 0.46 32.51 8.12
CA GLY A 599 -1.02 32.58 8.13
C GLY A 599 -1.72 31.34 8.70
N VAL A 600 -0.96 30.45 9.37
CA VAL A 600 -1.44 29.28 10.11
C VAL A 600 -1.25 29.51 11.60
N GLU A 601 -2.07 28.86 12.41
CA GLU A 601 -2.08 28.92 13.87
C GLU A 601 -2.13 27.51 14.47
N THR A 602 -1.42 27.32 15.57
CA THR A 602 -1.56 26.15 16.43
C THR A 602 -1.64 26.59 17.89
N ILE A 603 -2.46 25.90 18.68
CA ILE A 603 -2.60 26.12 20.13
C ILE A 603 -2.27 24.82 20.84
N THR A 604 -1.45 24.90 21.88
CA THR A 604 -1.01 23.74 22.68
C THR A 604 -1.17 23.99 24.17
N GLN A 605 -1.08 22.91 24.95
CA GLN A 605 -1.23 22.93 26.40
C GLN A 605 0.15 22.98 27.08
N LEU A 606 0.30 23.89 28.05
CA LEU A 606 1.52 24.05 28.84
C LEU A 606 1.20 24.11 30.34
N GLY A 607 1.78 23.21 31.13
CA GLY A 607 1.83 23.32 32.58
C GLY A 607 3.16 23.91 33.06
N VAL A 608 3.12 24.81 34.03
CA VAL A 608 4.34 25.39 34.64
C VAL A 608 4.33 25.18 36.15
N GLY A 609 5.28 24.39 36.63
CA GLY A 609 5.51 24.14 38.04
C GLY A 609 6.45 25.15 38.71
N LYS A 610 6.58 25.01 40.03
CA LYS A 610 7.58 25.71 40.83
C LYS A 610 8.93 24.98 40.77
N ALA A 611 10.03 25.73 40.77
CA ALA A 611 11.36 25.17 40.92
C ALA A 611 11.56 24.65 42.36
N GLU A 612 11.37 23.35 42.57
CA GLU A 612 11.43 22.66 43.86
C GLU A 612 12.00 21.25 43.72
N GLY A 613 12.62 20.75 44.79
CA GLY A 613 13.28 19.44 44.86
C GLY A 613 14.77 19.50 44.55
N ASP A 614 15.44 18.35 44.65
CA ASP A 614 16.90 18.23 44.48
C ASP A 614 17.24 16.87 43.83
N PRO A 615 16.86 16.65 42.56
CA PRO A 615 17.24 15.46 41.83
C PRO A 615 18.70 15.56 41.35
N HIS A 616 19.31 14.42 41.09
CA HIS A 616 20.64 14.36 40.50
C HIS A 616 20.72 13.27 39.43
N VAL A 617 21.65 13.44 38.48
CA VAL A 617 21.96 12.45 37.46
C VAL A 617 23.46 12.19 37.35
N TYR A 618 23.82 10.94 37.10
CA TYR A 618 25.20 10.51 36.89
C TYR A 618 25.28 9.32 35.94
N GLU A 619 26.45 9.17 35.34
CA GLU A 619 26.82 8.04 34.48
C GLU A 619 27.31 6.87 35.33
N ILE A 620 26.96 5.66 34.92
CA ILE A 620 27.40 4.42 35.53
C ILE A 620 27.37 3.29 34.50
N ASP A 621 28.42 2.48 34.42
CA ASP A 621 28.44 1.23 33.65
C ASP A 621 27.99 0.08 34.58
N LEU A 622 26.71 -0.28 34.52
CA LEU A 622 26.11 -1.21 35.48
C LEU A 622 26.45 -2.67 35.18
N ASN A 623 26.71 -3.01 33.92
CA ASN A 623 26.94 -4.40 33.47
C ASN A 623 28.40 -4.66 33.05
N SER A 624 29.27 -3.64 33.15
CA SER A 624 30.69 -3.68 32.77
C SER A 624 30.91 -3.97 31.28
N ASP A 625 30.03 -3.49 30.39
CA ASP A 625 30.16 -3.64 28.94
C ASP A 625 30.87 -2.44 28.25
N GLY A 626 31.23 -1.41 29.02
CA GLY A 626 31.89 -0.20 28.54
C GLY A 626 30.93 0.85 27.96
N ILE A 627 29.62 0.65 28.07
CA ILE A 627 28.58 1.61 27.70
C ILE A 627 27.95 2.15 28.99
N ASN A 628 27.88 3.47 29.14
CA ASN A 628 27.28 4.07 30.33
C ASN A 628 25.74 4.02 30.24
N GLU A 629 25.13 3.60 31.35
CA GLU A 629 23.77 3.97 31.71
C GLU A 629 23.75 5.32 32.45
N PHE A 630 22.58 5.95 32.50
CA PHE A 630 22.37 7.21 33.21
C PHE A 630 21.34 6.99 34.30
N ARG A 631 21.74 7.23 35.56
CA ARG A 631 20.85 7.12 36.72
C ARG A 631 20.37 8.50 37.13
N MET A 632 19.05 8.71 37.05
CA MET A 632 18.37 9.91 37.52
C MET A 632 17.61 9.57 38.80
N GLU A 633 17.75 10.37 39.85
CA GLU A 633 17.18 10.03 41.16
C GLU A 633 16.67 11.27 41.91
N ASN A 634 15.53 11.12 42.58
CA ASN A 634 14.95 12.10 43.51
C ASN A 634 14.35 11.39 44.73
N ASP A 635 13.61 12.09 45.61
CA ASP A 635 13.04 11.49 46.82
C ASP A 635 11.99 10.39 46.56
N SER A 636 11.34 10.41 45.39
CA SER A 636 10.23 9.51 45.04
C SER A 636 10.66 8.30 44.22
N VAL A 637 11.59 8.49 43.29
CA VAL A 637 11.93 7.49 42.28
C VAL A 637 13.42 7.43 41.96
N GLN A 638 13.84 6.28 41.44
CA GLN A 638 15.13 6.09 40.77
C GLN A 638 14.85 5.58 39.36
N VAL A 639 15.38 6.28 38.36
CA VAL A 639 15.21 5.97 36.94
C VAL A 639 16.58 5.59 36.36
N THR A 640 16.65 4.46 35.67
CA THR A 640 17.84 4.07 34.90
C THR A 640 17.53 4.20 33.42
N LEU A 641 18.30 5.02 32.71
CA LEU A 641 18.24 5.13 31.25
C LEU A 641 19.33 4.27 30.63
N LEU A 642 18.95 3.50 29.61
CA LEU A 642 19.86 2.73 28.79
C LEU A 642 20.07 3.45 27.46
N THR A 643 21.33 3.71 27.10
CA THR A 643 21.71 4.30 25.81
C THR A 643 21.37 3.39 24.64
N THR A 644 21.34 2.07 24.85
CA THR A 644 20.84 1.12 23.85
C THR A 644 19.32 1.29 23.70
N GLY A 645 18.89 1.77 22.53
CA GLY A 645 17.50 2.08 22.20
C GLY A 645 16.95 3.35 22.85
N ALA A 646 17.79 4.16 23.53
CA ALA A 646 17.35 5.33 24.29
C ALA A 646 16.08 5.07 25.11
N ARG A 647 16.17 4.15 26.06
CA ARG A 647 15.01 3.62 26.81
C ARG A 647 15.13 3.85 28.31
N VAL A 648 13.98 3.93 28.98
CA VAL A 648 13.91 3.86 30.44
C VAL A 648 13.90 2.38 30.82
N ILE A 649 15.04 1.80 31.17
CA ILE A 649 15.10 0.36 31.48
C ILE A 649 14.56 0.05 32.89
N GLU A 650 14.64 1.02 33.80
CA GLU A 650 14.08 0.92 35.14
C GLU A 650 13.42 2.22 35.55
N TYR A 651 12.28 2.09 36.22
CA TYR A 651 11.60 3.15 36.95
C TYR A 651 11.16 2.57 38.29
N ILE A 652 11.97 2.84 39.33
CA ILE A 652 11.81 2.27 40.67
C ILE A 652 11.04 3.25 41.55
N VAL A 653 9.87 2.84 42.04
CA VAL A 653 9.07 3.57 43.03
C VAL A 653 9.64 3.29 44.42
N LYS A 654 10.32 4.27 45.03
CA LYS A 654 11.07 4.08 46.28
C LYS A 654 10.20 3.67 47.47
N SER A 655 8.97 4.18 47.54
CA SER A 655 8.04 3.86 48.64
C SER A 655 7.57 2.40 48.63
N ARG A 656 7.68 1.72 47.49
CA ARG A 656 7.31 0.31 47.31
C ARG A 656 8.51 -0.61 47.09
N HIS A 657 9.67 -0.03 46.76
CA HIS A 657 10.87 -0.75 46.33
C HIS A 657 10.56 -1.68 45.14
N ASP A 658 9.88 -1.13 44.13
CA ASP A 658 9.37 -1.89 43.00
C ASP A 658 9.62 -1.17 41.67
N ASN A 659 9.89 -1.94 40.62
CA ASN A 659 10.06 -1.46 39.25
C ASN A 659 8.73 -1.60 38.50
N VAL A 660 8.24 -0.53 37.88
CA VAL A 660 6.94 -0.60 37.18
C VAL A 660 7.02 -1.25 35.79
N PHE A 661 8.24 -1.54 35.31
CA PHE A 661 8.46 -2.16 34.01
C PHE A 661 8.98 -3.58 34.12
N SER A 662 8.62 -4.38 33.13
CA SER A 662 9.33 -5.63 32.85
C SER A 662 10.77 -5.32 32.47
N LYS A 663 11.71 -6.18 32.87
CA LYS A 663 13.14 -6.02 32.60
C LYS A 663 13.81 -7.35 32.35
N LEU A 664 14.40 -7.52 31.17
CA LEU A 664 15.29 -8.63 30.86
C LEU A 664 16.76 -8.21 30.89
N TRP A 665 17.09 -7.01 30.40
CA TRP A 665 18.46 -6.52 30.37
C TRP A 665 19.12 -6.56 31.76
N PRO A 666 20.42 -6.90 31.89
CA PRO A 666 21.38 -7.21 30.82
C PRO A 666 21.37 -8.67 30.37
N GLU A 667 20.42 -9.48 30.86
CA GLU A 667 20.28 -10.85 30.42
C GLU A 667 19.84 -10.93 28.95
N LYS A 668 20.09 -12.08 28.34
CA LYS A 668 19.72 -12.36 26.96
C LYS A 668 18.76 -13.54 26.90
N PRO A 669 17.81 -13.54 25.96
CA PRO A 669 16.91 -14.67 25.80
C PRO A 669 17.70 -15.93 25.41
N VAL A 670 17.14 -17.11 25.73
CA VAL A 670 17.81 -18.39 25.46
C VAL A 670 18.09 -18.59 23.97
N ASP A 671 17.31 -17.94 23.11
CA ASP A 671 17.37 -18.01 21.65
C ASP A 671 18.09 -16.80 21.00
N ASP A 672 18.82 -15.99 21.76
CA ASP A 672 19.53 -14.78 21.28
C ASP A 672 20.39 -15.04 20.02
N LYS A 673 20.93 -16.26 19.90
CA LYS A 673 21.79 -16.68 18.79
C LYS A 673 21.04 -17.24 17.57
N ARG A 674 19.70 -17.22 17.56
CA ARG A 674 18.88 -17.65 16.41
C ARG A 674 19.26 -16.81 15.16
N PRO A 675 19.34 -17.41 13.96
CA PRO A 675 19.59 -16.64 12.74
C PRO A 675 18.58 -15.50 12.58
N PHE A 676 19.08 -14.31 12.20
CA PHE A 676 18.28 -13.10 12.01
C PHE A 676 17.48 -12.64 13.25
N ARG A 677 17.87 -13.04 14.47
CA ARG A 677 17.15 -12.70 15.72
C ARG A 677 16.78 -11.22 15.84
N LYS A 678 17.73 -10.33 15.52
CA LYS A 678 17.55 -8.86 15.58
C LYS A 678 16.49 -8.29 14.62
N ARG A 679 16.01 -9.07 13.64
CA ARG A 679 14.92 -8.64 12.74
C ARG A 679 13.53 -8.85 13.33
N GLY A 680 13.43 -9.63 14.43
CA GLY A 680 12.19 -9.93 15.13
C GLY A 680 12.22 -9.54 16.61
N TYR A 681 13.40 -9.45 17.23
CA TYR A 681 13.54 -9.22 18.66
C TYR A 681 13.40 -7.75 19.06
N TYR A 682 12.58 -7.47 20.06
CA TYR A 682 12.43 -6.14 20.65
C TYR A 682 12.63 -6.13 22.17
N PHE A 683 12.19 -7.19 22.86
CA PHE A 683 12.05 -7.23 24.32
C PHE A 683 13.37 -7.20 25.12
N TYR A 684 13.90 -6.02 25.46
CA TYR A 684 14.87 -5.87 26.56
C TYR A 684 14.18 -5.45 27.87
N GLY A 685 12.96 -4.90 27.75
CA GLY A 685 12.15 -4.38 28.84
C GLY A 685 12.28 -2.85 28.99
N GLY A 686 11.53 -2.31 29.95
CA GLY A 686 11.45 -0.89 30.21
C GLY A 686 10.41 -0.17 29.36
N PHE A 687 10.74 1.07 29.00
CA PHE A 687 10.02 1.90 28.04
C PHE A 687 10.72 1.86 26.68
N GLU A 688 10.22 1.07 25.74
CA GLU A 688 10.71 0.92 24.37
C GLU A 688 9.98 1.88 23.41
N ASP A 689 10.33 1.85 22.12
CA ASP A 689 9.44 2.36 21.07
C ASP A 689 9.32 1.31 19.98
N PHE A 690 8.18 1.26 19.31
CA PHE A 690 8.04 0.60 18.01
C PHE A 690 8.05 1.63 16.89
N LEU A 691 9.07 1.51 16.05
CA LEU A 691 9.43 2.30 14.89
C LEU A 691 9.90 1.28 13.83
N GLY A 692 8.94 0.68 13.14
CA GLY A 692 9.16 -0.59 12.46
C GLY A 692 8.98 -1.79 13.40
N GLN A 693 8.58 -2.96 12.89
CA GLN A 693 8.56 -4.20 13.67
C GLN A 693 9.37 -5.31 12.97
N ALA A 694 10.44 -5.86 13.56
CA ALA A 694 11.08 -5.40 14.81
C ALA A 694 11.65 -3.99 14.68
N SER A 695 11.94 -3.36 15.80
CA SER A 695 12.04 -1.91 15.85
C SER A 695 13.46 -1.38 15.59
N MET A 696 13.56 -0.30 14.82
CA MET A 696 14.81 0.26 14.28
C MET A 696 15.83 0.63 15.36
N GLU A 697 15.32 1.20 16.45
CA GLU A 697 16.06 1.70 17.60
C GLU A 697 16.56 0.61 18.53
N THR A 698 15.90 -0.56 18.54
CA THR A 698 15.96 -1.46 19.69
C THR A 698 17.40 -1.83 20.05
N HIS A 699 18.22 -2.08 19.03
CA HIS A 699 19.59 -2.57 19.19
C HIS A 699 20.68 -1.51 19.01
N GLN A 700 20.31 -0.24 18.80
CA GLN A 700 21.25 0.83 18.51
C GLN A 700 21.72 1.50 19.80
N VAL A 701 23.02 1.75 19.91
CA VAL A 701 23.57 2.59 21.00
C VAL A 701 23.45 4.04 20.57
N TYR A 702 22.80 4.86 21.38
CA TYR A 702 22.59 6.28 21.15
C TYR A 702 23.76 7.09 21.70
N ASP A 703 24.03 8.22 21.05
CA ASP A 703 24.80 9.29 21.69
C ASP A 703 23.98 9.84 22.86
N ALA A 704 24.64 10.23 23.93
CA ALA A 704 23.99 10.72 25.13
C ALA A 704 24.74 11.88 25.79
N GLU A 705 24.00 12.79 26.40
CA GLU A 705 24.53 13.97 27.09
C GLU A 705 23.68 14.31 28.32
N ILE A 706 24.33 14.54 29.48
CA ILE A 706 23.70 15.18 30.63
C ILE A 706 23.59 16.67 30.35
N VAL A 707 22.38 17.13 30.03
CA VAL A 707 22.09 18.55 29.75
C VAL A 707 21.94 19.35 31.05
N GLN A 708 21.39 18.72 32.09
CA GLN A 708 21.21 19.32 33.41
C GLN A 708 21.50 18.25 34.48
N LYS A 709 22.58 18.44 35.24
CA LYS A 709 23.07 17.43 36.21
C LYS A 709 22.37 17.47 37.57
N GLU A 710 21.97 18.65 38.01
CA GLU A 710 21.38 18.95 39.32
C GLU A 710 20.47 20.20 39.20
N GLY A 711 19.63 20.47 40.21
CA GLY A 711 18.74 21.63 40.23
C GLY A 711 17.36 21.28 40.77
N ASP A 712 16.31 21.88 40.23
CA ASP A 712 14.91 21.50 40.48
C ASP A 712 14.40 20.40 39.53
N TYR A 713 15.19 20.07 38.52
CA TYR A 713 15.04 18.91 37.65
C TYR A 713 16.42 18.49 37.13
N VAL A 714 16.52 17.26 36.62
CA VAL A 714 17.69 16.78 35.86
C VAL A 714 17.27 16.33 34.47
N ARG A 715 18.20 16.41 33.52
CA ARG A 715 17.92 16.18 32.12
C ARG A 715 19.04 15.46 31.38
N VAL A 716 18.66 14.42 30.64
CA VAL A 716 19.54 13.69 29.73
C VAL A 716 18.94 13.75 28.33
N ARG A 717 19.78 14.02 27.33
CA ARG A 717 19.41 13.97 25.92
C ARG A 717 20.11 12.78 25.27
N MET A 718 19.37 12.01 24.48
CA MET A 718 19.89 10.90 23.70
C MET A 718 19.47 11.04 22.24
N TRP A 719 20.37 10.79 21.30
CA TRP A 719 20.05 10.89 19.87
C TRP A 719 20.85 9.91 19.02
N THR A 720 20.35 9.69 17.80
CA THR A 720 21.05 8.94 16.78
C THR A 720 20.53 9.32 15.39
N ASP A 721 21.23 8.86 14.35
CA ASP A 721 20.85 9.03 12.95
C ASP A 721 20.92 7.68 12.22
N TYR A 722 19.79 7.24 11.69
CA TYR A 722 19.70 6.05 10.85
C TYR A 722 19.65 6.47 9.39
N PHE A 723 20.82 6.62 8.78
CA PHE A 723 20.94 6.93 7.36
C PHE A 723 20.19 8.21 6.95
N GLY A 724 20.14 9.24 7.81
CA GLY A 724 19.40 10.48 7.62
C GLY A 724 18.00 10.51 8.26
N ASN A 725 17.64 9.49 9.05
CA ASN A 725 16.44 9.50 9.90
C ASN A 725 16.89 9.74 11.35
N ARG A 726 16.68 10.95 11.85
CA ARG A 726 17.14 11.36 13.18
C ARG A 726 16.08 11.07 14.23
N LEU A 727 16.48 10.37 15.29
CA LEU A 727 15.70 10.18 16.50
C LEU A 727 16.38 10.92 17.64
N GLU A 728 15.67 11.81 18.33
CA GLU A 728 16.12 12.45 19.55
C GLU A 728 15.08 12.29 20.66
N LYS A 729 15.55 11.89 21.85
CA LYS A 729 14.77 11.84 23.07
C LYS A 729 15.42 12.68 24.16
N THR A 730 14.63 13.50 24.83
CA THR A 730 15.05 14.22 26.04
C THR A 730 14.25 13.74 27.24
N PHE A 731 14.96 13.24 28.25
CA PHE A 731 14.42 12.75 29.50
C PHE A 731 14.56 13.82 30.57
N THR A 732 13.47 14.20 31.23
CA THR A 732 13.49 15.16 32.36
C THR A 732 12.86 14.51 33.59
N LEU A 733 13.61 14.41 34.69
CA LEU A 733 13.08 14.02 36.00
C LEU A 733 12.95 15.26 36.89
N TYR A 734 11.73 15.56 37.33
CA TYR A 734 11.45 16.72 38.18
C TYR A 734 11.71 16.40 39.66
N GLY A 735 12.25 17.34 40.43
CA GLY A 735 12.76 17.08 41.77
C GLY A 735 11.70 16.82 42.84
N ASN A 736 10.54 17.47 42.74
CA ASN A 736 9.49 17.45 43.75
C ASN A 736 8.36 16.43 43.49
N SER A 737 8.52 15.52 42.53
CA SER A 737 7.49 14.55 42.17
C SER A 737 8.07 13.33 41.46
N PRO A 738 7.35 12.20 41.35
CA PRO A 738 7.78 11.08 40.53
C PRO A 738 7.74 11.37 39.01
N LEU A 739 7.30 12.55 38.57
CA LEU A 739 7.10 12.84 37.15
C LEU A 739 8.39 12.71 36.34
N LEU A 740 8.39 11.79 35.38
CA LEU A 740 9.39 11.67 34.32
C LEU A 740 8.76 12.08 32.99
N GLU A 741 9.41 12.98 32.27
CA GLU A 741 9.02 13.41 30.94
C GLU A 741 9.96 12.83 29.89
N LEU A 742 9.40 12.35 28.78
CA LEU A 742 10.09 11.95 27.57
C LEU A 742 9.62 12.86 26.43
N ARG A 743 10.52 13.68 25.88
CA ARG A 743 10.26 14.51 24.70
C ARG A 743 10.90 13.90 23.47
N TYR A 744 10.10 13.70 22.42
CA TYR A 744 10.54 13.19 21.13
C TYR A 744 10.70 14.34 20.14
N ALA A 745 11.79 14.32 19.38
CA ALA A 745 11.98 15.11 18.17
C ALA A 745 12.46 14.18 17.06
N LEU A 746 11.60 13.95 16.06
CA LEU A 746 11.83 12.98 14.98
C LEU A 746 11.95 13.74 13.66
N THR A 747 13.01 13.48 12.89
CA THR A 747 13.14 14.00 11.52
C THR A 747 13.46 12.84 10.59
N PHE A 748 12.44 12.38 9.85
CA PHE A 748 12.52 11.20 9.00
C PHE A 748 12.47 11.57 7.53
N LYS A 749 13.16 10.78 6.72
CA LYS A 749 13.11 10.82 5.25
C LYS A 749 12.60 9.51 4.65
N ASN A 750 12.61 8.42 5.41
CA ASN A 750 12.13 7.12 4.96
C ASN A 750 10.61 7.04 5.13
N GLN A 751 9.89 6.96 4.02
CA GLN A 751 8.43 7.03 4.02
C GLN A 751 7.74 5.80 4.61
N GLU A 752 8.39 4.63 4.62
CA GLU A 752 7.80 3.40 5.16
C GLU A 752 7.85 3.35 6.70
N ALA A 753 8.75 4.12 7.33
CA ALA A 753 8.85 4.22 8.78
C ALA A 753 8.05 5.45 9.23
N ASN A 754 6.73 5.37 9.07
CA ASN A 754 5.81 6.49 9.21
C ASN A 754 4.98 6.45 10.51
N ILE A 755 5.08 5.40 11.32
CA ILE A 755 4.43 5.29 12.63
C ILE A 755 5.50 5.10 13.70
N ILE A 756 5.36 5.84 14.80
CA ILE A 756 6.01 5.52 16.07
C ILE A 756 4.95 5.12 17.10
N ALA A 757 5.33 4.21 17.98
CA ALA A 757 4.53 3.76 19.09
C ALA A 757 5.41 3.63 20.33
N PRO A 758 5.49 4.68 21.16
CA PRO A 758 6.15 4.61 22.46
C PRO A 758 5.54 3.46 23.29
N ASP A 759 6.36 2.60 23.87
CA ASP A 759 5.92 1.30 24.37
C ASP A 759 6.41 1.03 25.80
N PRO A 760 5.64 1.39 26.85
CA PRO A 760 5.90 0.94 28.20
C PRO A 760 5.55 -0.54 28.36
N LEU A 761 6.55 -1.39 28.63
CA LEU A 761 6.34 -2.81 28.94
C LEU A 761 6.09 -2.96 30.44
N LEU A 762 4.83 -2.94 30.85
CA LEU A 762 4.43 -3.00 32.24
C LEU A 762 4.57 -4.42 32.82
N GLU A 763 5.16 -4.46 34.01
CA GLU A 763 5.13 -5.57 34.97
C GLU A 763 5.08 -4.92 36.34
N LEU A 764 3.88 -4.81 36.89
CA LEU A 764 3.66 -4.18 38.19
C LEU A 764 3.73 -5.25 39.27
N GLY A 765 4.34 -4.92 40.41
CA GLY A 765 4.51 -5.88 41.49
C GLY A 765 5.56 -6.95 41.20
N ARG A 766 5.60 -7.95 42.07
CA ARG A 766 6.59 -9.04 42.00
C ARG A 766 6.40 -10.00 40.82
N ARG A 767 5.22 -9.97 40.20
CA ARG A 767 4.86 -10.85 39.09
C ARG A 767 3.70 -10.24 38.33
N HIS A 768 3.84 -10.16 37.01
CA HIS A 768 2.74 -9.80 36.13
C HIS A 768 1.62 -10.88 36.10
N TRP A 769 0.43 -10.56 36.62
CA TRP A 769 -0.67 -11.53 36.73
C TRP A 769 -2.06 -10.87 36.92
N THR A 770 -3.08 -11.64 37.32
CA THR A 770 -4.49 -11.22 37.36
C THR A 770 -4.82 -10.08 38.34
N GLU A 771 -3.91 -9.81 39.28
CA GLU A 771 -3.92 -8.65 40.19
C GLU A 771 -3.69 -7.32 39.47
N ASP A 772 -3.10 -7.35 38.26
CA ASP A 772 -2.90 -6.17 37.42
C ASP A 772 -4.23 -5.74 36.78
N VAL A 773 -4.62 -4.51 37.11
CA VAL A 773 -5.78 -3.82 36.56
C VAL A 773 -5.30 -2.66 35.72
N PHE A 774 -5.83 -2.55 34.50
CA PHE A 774 -5.53 -1.46 33.61
C PHE A 774 -6.76 -0.63 33.33
N THR A 775 -6.62 0.69 33.41
CA THR A 775 -7.72 1.64 33.31
C THR A 775 -7.49 2.56 32.11
N VAL A 776 -8.50 2.66 31.25
CA VAL A 776 -8.43 3.42 30.00
C VAL A 776 -9.68 4.32 29.85
N PRO A 777 -9.51 5.63 29.56
CA PRO A 777 -10.61 6.56 29.31
C PRO A 777 -11.06 6.51 27.84
N GLU A 778 -11.84 5.49 27.47
CA GLU A 778 -12.42 5.38 26.13
C GLU A 778 -13.50 6.45 25.87
N ALA A 779 -13.86 6.63 24.60
CA ALA A 779 -14.87 7.61 24.17
C ALA A 779 -16.22 7.51 24.92
N ASP A 780 -16.63 6.30 25.32
CA ASP A 780 -17.90 6.02 26.00
C ASP A 780 -17.80 5.95 27.53
N GLY A 781 -16.59 6.03 28.10
CA GLY A 781 -16.41 6.03 29.54
C GLY A 781 -15.07 5.46 30.00
N LEU A 782 -14.95 5.28 31.31
CA LEU A 782 -13.80 4.66 31.93
C LEU A 782 -13.99 3.13 31.95
N HIS A 783 -13.01 2.39 31.42
CA HIS A 783 -13.06 0.93 31.39
C HIS A 783 -11.85 0.31 32.07
N GLU A 784 -12.09 -0.83 32.73
CA GLU A 784 -11.07 -1.65 33.36
C GLU A 784 -10.83 -2.93 32.57
N TYR A 785 -9.55 -3.26 32.43
CA TYR A 785 -9.04 -4.48 31.81
C TYR A 785 -8.16 -5.21 32.81
N ARG A 786 -8.11 -6.54 32.73
CA ARG A 786 -7.23 -7.36 33.56
C ARG A 786 -6.34 -8.21 32.68
N MET A 787 -5.13 -8.49 33.16
CA MET A 787 -4.20 -9.39 32.50
C MET A 787 -4.86 -10.76 32.25
N LYS A 788 -4.67 -11.29 31.05
CA LYS A 788 -5.23 -12.58 30.60
C LYS A 788 -4.10 -13.58 30.34
N PRO A 789 -3.50 -14.18 31.39
CA PRO A 789 -2.31 -14.99 31.22
C PRO A 789 -2.53 -16.26 30.38
N GLU A 790 -3.77 -16.68 30.18
CA GLU A 790 -4.11 -17.88 29.40
C GLU A 790 -4.16 -17.67 27.88
N ARG A 791 -4.08 -16.42 27.40
CA ARG A 791 -4.25 -16.12 25.97
C ARG A 791 -3.37 -14.95 25.52
N TYR A 792 -3.14 -14.94 24.21
CA TYR A 792 -2.62 -13.77 23.51
C TYR A 792 -3.77 -12.78 23.28
N TYR A 793 -3.60 -11.51 23.63
CA TYR A 793 -4.68 -10.51 23.59
C TYR A 793 -4.15 -9.17 23.09
N GLY A 794 -4.85 -8.56 22.13
CA GLY A 794 -4.62 -7.19 21.69
C GLY A 794 -5.93 -6.44 21.47
N ARG A 795 -5.92 -5.12 21.70
CA ARG A 795 -7.09 -4.26 21.48
C ARG A 795 -6.66 -2.82 21.17
N ILE A 796 -7.34 -2.19 20.22
CA ILE A 796 -7.22 -0.75 19.96
C ILE A 796 -8.31 0.04 20.67
N PHE A 797 -7.99 1.24 21.11
CA PHE A 797 -8.84 2.16 21.85
C PHE A 797 -8.81 3.53 21.22
N PHE A 798 -10.00 4.12 21.06
CA PHE A 798 -10.13 5.54 20.74
C PHE A 798 -10.41 6.29 22.04
N LEU A 799 -9.38 6.98 22.52
CA LEU A 799 -9.39 7.64 23.83
C LEU A 799 -10.17 8.95 23.81
N LYS A 800 -10.83 9.24 24.93
CA LYS A 800 -11.42 10.55 25.23
C LYS A 800 -10.39 11.51 25.82
N GLU A 801 -9.54 10.99 26.71
CA GLU A 801 -8.50 11.74 27.39
C GLU A 801 -7.14 11.07 27.19
N GLY A 802 -6.07 11.87 27.14
CA GLY A 802 -4.72 11.41 26.84
C GLY A 802 -3.99 10.81 28.03
N TRP A 803 -4.50 9.71 28.59
CA TRP A 803 -3.85 8.96 29.66
C TRP A 803 -4.30 7.50 29.70
N ASN A 804 -3.49 6.65 30.34
CA ASN A 804 -3.84 5.29 30.74
C ASN A 804 -3.17 4.95 32.08
N ALA A 805 -3.67 3.94 32.78
CA ALA A 805 -3.10 3.50 34.04
C ALA A 805 -3.00 1.98 34.16
N GLY A 806 -2.03 1.52 34.92
CA GLY A 806 -1.93 0.16 35.43
C GLY A 806 -1.78 0.18 36.95
N TYR A 807 -2.44 -0.75 37.64
CA TYR A 807 -2.44 -0.86 39.09
C TYR A 807 -2.34 -2.32 39.53
N ASP A 808 -1.30 -2.65 40.30
CA ASP A 808 -1.23 -3.92 41.01
C ASP A 808 -2.03 -3.79 42.32
N THR A 809 -3.16 -4.50 42.37
CA THR A 809 -4.11 -4.47 43.51
C THR A 809 -3.60 -5.14 44.79
N ARG A 810 -2.45 -5.81 44.75
CA ARG A 810 -1.85 -6.56 45.86
C ARG A 810 -0.64 -5.86 46.46
N GLU A 811 0.30 -5.44 45.62
CA GLU A 811 1.54 -4.74 46.03
C GLU A 811 1.33 -3.22 46.11
N ASP A 812 0.16 -2.73 45.70
CA ASP A 812 -0.29 -1.34 45.84
C ASP A 812 0.68 -0.34 45.19
N VAL A 813 1.05 -0.67 43.95
CA VAL A 813 1.90 0.12 43.05
C VAL A 813 1.12 0.44 41.78
N THR A 814 1.25 1.68 41.33
CA THR A 814 0.59 2.20 40.14
C THR A 814 1.61 2.72 39.15
N TYR A 815 1.29 2.55 37.87
CA TYR A 815 1.79 3.33 36.74
C TYR A 815 0.65 4.17 36.13
N VAL A 816 0.91 5.45 35.88
CA VAL A 816 0.04 6.32 35.07
C VAL A 816 0.87 6.99 33.98
N ALA A 817 0.32 7.03 32.78
CA ALA A 817 0.89 7.77 31.67
C ALA A 817 -0.01 8.92 31.24
N ALA A 818 0.60 9.98 30.68
CA ALA A 818 -0.14 11.03 29.99
C ALA A 818 0.59 11.50 28.72
N TYR A 819 -0.18 11.87 27.71
CA TYR A 819 0.29 12.25 26.38
C TYR A 819 -0.79 13.05 25.63
N PRO A 820 -0.46 13.72 24.50
CA PRO A 820 -1.44 14.46 23.70
C PRO A 820 -2.37 13.51 22.91
N VAL A 821 -3.65 13.48 23.28
CA VAL A 821 -4.67 12.57 22.70
C VAL A 821 -5.06 12.92 21.27
N ASP A 822 -4.89 14.19 20.88
CA ASP A 822 -5.21 14.72 19.56
C ASP A 822 -4.21 14.31 18.48
N GLN A 823 -3.00 13.85 18.87
CA GLN A 823 -1.99 13.34 17.94
C GLN A 823 -2.12 11.83 17.66
N LEU A 824 -2.99 11.12 18.37
CA LEU A 824 -3.06 9.66 18.28
C LEU A 824 -3.95 9.18 17.14
N LEU A 825 -3.45 8.20 16.40
CA LEU A 825 -4.26 7.36 15.53
C LEU A 825 -5.21 6.51 16.39
N PHE A 826 -4.65 5.78 17.34
CA PHE A 826 -5.35 5.09 18.43
C PHE A 826 -4.36 4.73 19.55
N HIS A 827 -4.87 4.28 20.68
CA HIS A 827 -4.07 3.66 21.73
C HIS A 827 -4.22 2.14 21.66
N HIS A 828 -3.11 1.42 21.68
CA HIS A 828 -3.08 -0.03 21.51
C HIS A 828 -2.60 -0.71 22.79
N MET A 829 -3.38 -1.67 23.30
CA MET A 829 -2.96 -2.53 24.39
C MET A 829 -2.65 -3.92 23.86
N TRP A 830 -1.48 -4.41 24.23
CA TRP A 830 -1.03 -5.75 23.89
C TRP A 830 -0.58 -6.50 25.14
N MET A 831 -1.26 -7.62 25.44
CA MET A 831 -0.87 -8.55 26.49
C MET A 831 -0.02 -9.63 25.86
N ASN A 832 1.30 -9.46 25.94
CA ASN A 832 2.25 -10.42 25.39
C ASN A 832 2.19 -11.75 26.17
N HIS A 833 2.57 -12.84 25.50
CA HIS A 833 2.53 -14.18 26.05
C HIS A 833 3.78 -14.95 25.63
N PRO A 834 4.30 -15.90 26.46
CA PRO A 834 5.41 -16.78 26.11
C PRO A 834 5.28 -17.62 24.82
N ARG A 835 4.14 -17.56 24.13
CA ARG A 835 3.92 -18.21 22.83
C ARG A 835 4.39 -17.35 21.67
N ASN A 836 4.60 -16.05 21.88
CA ASN A 836 5.17 -15.14 20.89
C ASN A 836 6.60 -15.60 20.56
N PRO A 837 6.88 -16.04 19.31
CA PRO A 837 8.17 -16.60 18.90
C PRO A 837 9.33 -15.59 18.95
N ASP A 838 9.01 -14.30 18.99
CA ASP A 838 9.99 -13.24 19.00
C ASP A 838 10.18 -12.64 20.40
N ALA A 839 9.15 -12.59 21.26
CA ALA A 839 9.28 -12.10 22.64
C ALA A 839 8.52 -13.01 23.62
N HIS A 840 9.18 -14.07 24.09
CA HIS A 840 8.57 -15.14 24.90
C HIS A 840 8.32 -14.79 26.39
N TYR A 841 7.76 -13.62 26.67
CA TYR A 841 7.58 -13.11 28.03
C TYR A 841 6.13 -12.67 28.30
N TYR A 842 5.75 -12.57 29.57
CA TYR A 842 4.51 -11.90 29.96
C TYR A 842 4.82 -10.43 30.20
N CYS A 843 4.08 -9.55 29.53
CA CYS A 843 4.06 -8.12 29.79
C CYS A 843 2.79 -7.52 29.21
N VAL A 844 2.47 -6.30 29.62
CA VAL A 844 1.48 -5.46 28.95
C VAL A 844 2.16 -4.26 28.34
N GLU A 845 1.97 -4.12 27.04
CA GLU A 845 2.42 -3.01 26.21
C GLU A 845 1.23 -2.03 26.03
N PHE A 846 1.45 -0.73 26.28
CA PHE A 846 0.46 0.34 26.11
C PHE A 846 0.95 1.42 25.16
N GLN A 847 0.63 1.24 23.89
CA GLN A 847 1.26 1.94 22.79
C GLN A 847 0.33 3.02 22.22
N PRO A 848 0.52 4.31 22.53
CA PRO A 848 -0.06 5.37 21.70
C PRO A 848 0.59 5.36 20.31
N TRP A 849 -0.18 5.03 19.26
CA TRP A 849 0.32 5.02 17.88
C TRP A 849 0.06 6.38 17.24
N LEU A 850 1.09 6.94 16.60
CA LEU A 850 1.02 8.22 15.92
C LEU A 850 1.89 8.24 14.66
N PHE A 851 1.50 9.10 13.72
CA PHE A 851 2.28 9.32 12.51
C PHE A 851 3.57 10.11 12.78
N ILE A 852 4.58 9.83 11.96
CA ILE A 852 5.81 10.61 11.85
C ILE A 852 5.70 11.47 10.61
N ASP A 853 5.55 12.76 10.83
CA ASP A 853 5.45 13.78 9.78
C ASP A 853 6.73 13.78 8.93
N GLN A 854 6.56 13.63 7.61
CA GLN A 854 7.65 13.81 6.66
C GLN A 854 7.88 15.31 6.40
N MET A 855 9.09 15.71 6.03
CA MET A 855 9.45 17.12 5.69
C MET A 855 9.35 18.14 6.84
N ASN A 856 9.10 17.70 8.08
CA ASN A 856 9.11 18.53 9.27
C ASN A 856 9.64 17.73 10.48
N THR A 857 9.95 18.39 11.60
CA THR A 857 10.24 17.68 12.85
C THR A 857 8.94 17.31 13.55
N THR A 858 8.71 16.01 13.77
CA THR A 858 7.60 15.53 14.59
C THR A 858 7.95 15.69 16.06
N TYR A 859 7.12 16.44 16.79
CA TYR A 859 7.25 16.59 18.24
C TYR A 859 6.15 15.81 18.95
N PHE A 860 6.54 15.01 19.94
CA PHE A 860 5.63 14.26 20.81
C PHE A 860 6.15 14.25 22.24
N THR A 861 5.26 14.13 23.22
CA THR A 861 5.62 14.04 24.64
C THR A 861 4.90 12.89 25.31
N TYR A 862 5.61 12.24 26.23
CA TYR A 862 5.09 11.18 27.06
C TYR A 862 5.49 11.44 28.51
N TYR A 863 4.54 11.38 29.42
CA TYR A 863 4.74 11.57 30.86
C TYR A 863 4.50 10.26 31.59
N ILE A 864 5.39 9.95 32.55
CA ILE A 864 5.33 8.75 33.38
C ILE A 864 5.20 9.16 34.84
N TRP A 865 4.24 8.56 35.53
CA TRP A 865 4.00 8.75 36.95
C TRP A 865 3.82 7.40 37.63
N GLY A 866 4.87 6.89 38.27
CA GLY A 866 4.80 5.72 39.13
C GLY A 866 4.73 6.11 40.60
N THR A 867 3.83 5.49 41.35
CA THR A 867 3.68 5.77 42.79
C THR A 867 3.05 4.60 43.53
N GLY A 868 3.12 4.63 44.86
CA GLY A 868 2.37 3.71 45.70
C GLY A 868 0.95 4.22 45.92
N GLY A 869 -0.02 3.32 46.01
CA GLY A 869 -1.44 3.66 46.16
C GLY A 869 -2.22 3.57 44.84
N PRO A 870 -3.50 3.97 44.86
CA PRO A 870 -4.42 3.84 43.73
C PRO A 870 -4.12 4.86 42.62
N TRP A 871 -4.52 4.51 41.38
CA TRP A 871 -4.14 5.25 40.18
C TRP A 871 -4.77 6.63 40.04
N GLU A 872 -5.93 6.84 40.68
CA GLU A 872 -6.67 8.10 40.70
C GLU A 872 -5.81 9.24 41.24
N ASN A 873 -4.95 8.96 42.21
CA ASN A 873 -4.03 9.95 42.78
C ASN A 873 -3.01 10.43 41.74
N GLY A 874 -2.51 9.53 40.90
CA GLY A 874 -1.58 9.86 39.82
C GLY A 874 -2.26 10.69 38.73
N VAL A 875 -3.45 10.28 38.30
CA VAL A 875 -4.24 11.04 37.31
C VAL A 875 -4.59 12.43 37.83
N GLU A 876 -5.02 12.56 39.08
CA GLU A 876 -5.32 13.86 39.69
C GLU A 876 -4.06 14.74 39.78
N ALA A 877 -2.90 14.17 40.13
CA ALA A 877 -1.64 14.90 40.17
C ALA A 877 -1.20 15.39 38.78
N LEU A 878 -1.47 14.63 37.72
CA LEU A 878 -1.24 15.04 36.34
C LEU A 878 -2.24 16.12 35.89
N ARG A 879 -3.53 16.01 36.26
CA ARG A 879 -4.53 17.07 36.01
C ARG A 879 -4.13 18.40 36.63
N GLN A 880 -3.70 18.38 37.90
CA GLN A 880 -3.24 19.59 38.62
C GLN A 880 -1.98 20.23 38.04
N ARG A 881 -1.26 19.51 37.16
CA ARG A 881 -0.09 20.00 36.43
C ARG A 881 -0.42 20.39 34.99
N ASN A 882 -1.70 20.44 34.63
CA ASN A 882 -2.15 20.67 33.26
C ASN A 882 -1.55 19.66 32.27
N LEU A 883 -1.50 18.38 32.66
CA LEU A 883 -0.91 17.30 31.85
C LEU A 883 -1.93 16.33 31.24
N ILE A 884 -3.24 16.52 31.47
CA ILE A 884 -4.28 15.71 30.84
C ILE A 884 -4.89 16.48 29.67
N THR A 885 -4.83 15.91 28.47
CA THR A 885 -5.47 16.44 27.26
C THR A 885 -6.81 15.75 27.01
N THR A 886 -7.72 16.40 26.28
CA THR A 886 -9.06 15.87 25.92
C THR A 886 -9.28 16.06 24.41
N LYS A 887 -9.89 15.06 23.77
CA LYS A 887 -10.15 15.03 22.32
C LYS A 887 -11.35 15.87 21.90
#